data_AF-A0A1J9PH87-F1
#
_entry.id   AF-A0A1J9PH87-F1
#
_cell.length_a   1.000
_cell.length_b   1.000
_cell.length_c   1.000
_cell.angle_alpha   90.00
_cell.angle_beta   90.00
_cell.angle_gamma   90.00
#
_symmetry.space_group_name_H-M   'P 1'
#
loop_
_entity.id
_entity.type
_entity.pdbx_description
1 polymer ?
#
loop_
_entity_poly.entity_id
_entity_poly.type
_entity_poly.pdbx_seq_one_letter_code
_entity_poly.pdbx_strand_id
1 'polypeptide(L)'
;MDSIKGISMAPESPGEASEASAVEKQCHELSKSECRSGELNQLRSTRGTDTPLPEDPSPPSAPDRDGPKLLKEEEEEMFRALQTIFQTAEEEDTNFDVQGLLKALGDADEDARRGRRNINTLKGVRDNLGLLWRSGSDYMVQAAEVLANGSRDPAWRGAYGHSGILEFFLRIIATDDVEDDILLHSLRLIGNSCADTNENRQLVVDKNYTLPIIKLFHNPAVFHVAIPVIYNICVDYEPAQAQVAANAIGYNLITLLSEDLIEGDSLLTYTLELLETATDQAQGVEHVPDAALPLLINLATDEGIEFIYFTALGSCLASYLQNERFQNLCIIRRLVERVISVLRRSYDPAFHALPPENIQLLTQLRLRLNQALSDISALPLFSQTYPFNSDLSETLRSWLQEPNDQLQICACVMLGNLAREDKICTSMVKDFQVHIPLIATLNSDAKAAVLYAVLGFLKNLAIATDNKEHLGSAGIIKAVSRLWAFETVPQVQFSAASLTRQVIVSSFNNISRLLEPLSPDPDSPANSRTYLSLLLSLFEKSASTPIKIEIGRTICAICRSINQRQQDGSEASIEASELSERLYKLHEDVAWPIGSMVTQTEWPVVQSEGWFALALMASTPSGALAVVDSLQNMCVFQMISDTVKVVISEASGGESVQEKTERLKKVKDRDNAIILVNRILKSNPPTLPGTRKEMLEDLMLDVAETYQVK
;
A
#
# COMPACT_ATOMS: atom_id res chain seq x y z
N MET A 1 -32.53 -4.76 74.53
CA MET A 1 -31.52 -4.38 73.51
C MET A 1 -32.11 -3.21 72.77
N ASP A 2 -32.13 -2.09 73.48
CA ASP A 2 -32.76 -0.81 73.19
C ASP A 2 -31.70 0.30 73.15
N SER A 3 -32.08 1.46 72.60
CA SER A 3 -31.45 2.80 72.65
C SER A 3 -30.94 3.25 71.27
N ILE A 4 -31.56 4.21 70.58
CA ILE A 4 -31.70 5.66 70.82
C ILE A 4 -30.36 6.42 70.84
N LYS A 5 -30.24 7.37 69.91
CA LYS A 5 -29.50 8.67 69.85
C LYS A 5 -28.85 8.81 68.47
N GLY A 6 -29.11 9.82 67.62
CA GLY A 6 -29.64 11.16 67.81
C GLY A 6 -28.51 12.20 67.82
N ILE A 7 -28.74 13.32 67.11
CA ILE A 7 -28.10 14.66 67.20
C ILE A 7 -26.99 14.91 66.16
N SER A 8 -26.79 16.09 65.53
CA SER A 8 -27.55 17.32 65.23
C SER A 8 -26.54 18.36 64.73
N MET A 9 -26.93 19.15 63.73
CA MET A 9 -26.62 20.58 63.50
C MET A 9 -25.20 21.10 63.14
N ALA A 10 -25.25 22.02 62.18
CA ALA A 10 -24.23 22.91 61.59
C ALA A 10 -23.56 23.88 62.59
N PRO A 11 -22.53 24.65 62.17
CA PRO A 11 -22.81 26.00 61.65
C PRO A 11 -21.83 26.52 60.57
N GLU A 12 -22.10 27.78 60.19
CA GLU A 12 -21.62 28.64 59.11
C GLU A 12 -20.12 29.03 59.11
N SER A 13 -19.71 29.60 57.96
CA SER A 13 -18.50 30.35 57.56
C SER A 13 -17.94 31.34 58.61
N PRO A 14 -16.69 31.92 58.53
CA PRO A 14 -16.04 32.54 57.35
C PRO A 14 -14.46 32.62 57.34
N GLY A 15 -13.88 33.30 56.33
CA GLY A 15 -12.52 33.91 56.36
C GLY A 15 -11.49 33.24 55.43
N GLU A 16 -11.34 33.68 54.18
CA GLU A 16 -10.35 34.69 53.71
C GLU A 16 -8.88 34.27 53.86
N ALA A 17 -8.24 33.92 52.73
CA ALA A 17 -7.12 34.63 52.07
C ALA A 17 -5.75 34.16 52.61
N SER A 18 -4.68 33.88 51.89
CA SER A 18 -4.09 34.21 50.58
C SER A 18 -3.07 33.06 50.35
N GLU A 19 -2.69 32.55 49.17
CA GLU A 19 -1.95 33.24 48.11
C GLU A 19 -1.65 32.15 47.04
N ALA A 20 -2.33 32.19 45.89
CA ALA A 20 -2.06 31.28 44.78
C ALA A 20 -1.33 32.05 43.67
N SER A 21 -0.12 31.56 43.38
CA SER A 21 0.86 32.10 42.44
C SER A 21 0.29 32.28 41.03
N ALA A 22 0.58 33.46 40.47
CA ALA A 22 0.24 33.93 39.14
C ALA A 22 0.63 32.97 37.99
N VAL A 23 -0.33 32.18 37.49
CA VAL A 23 -0.30 31.60 36.13
C VAL A 23 -1.70 31.50 35.49
N GLU A 24 -2.79 31.47 36.26
CA GLU A 24 -4.14 31.15 35.74
C GLU A 24 -5.02 32.35 35.30
N LYS A 25 -4.56 33.60 35.42
CA LYS A 25 -5.34 34.78 35.00
C LYS A 25 -5.10 35.25 33.57
N GLN A 26 -4.40 34.48 32.74
CA GLN A 26 -4.18 34.81 31.33
C GLN A 26 -4.99 33.96 30.34
N CYS A 27 -5.87 33.07 30.83
CA CYS A 27 -6.64 32.14 30.00
C CYS A 27 -8.15 32.46 29.86
N HIS A 28 -8.67 33.58 30.39
CA HIS A 28 -10.12 33.84 30.38
C HIS A 28 -10.59 35.19 29.82
N GLU A 29 -9.74 35.96 29.12
CA GLU A 29 -10.17 37.18 28.43
C GLU A 29 -10.06 37.16 26.89
N LEU A 30 -9.84 36.00 26.28
CA LEU A 30 -9.91 35.84 24.81
C LEU A 30 -11.02 34.85 24.44
N SER A 31 -12.25 35.18 24.80
CA SER A 31 -13.44 34.41 24.41
C SER A 31 -14.62 35.36 24.22
N LYS A 32 -14.51 36.25 23.23
CA LYS A 32 -15.60 36.95 22.52
C LYS A 32 -15.02 38.07 21.65
N SER A 33 -14.72 37.79 20.37
CA SER A 33 -14.92 38.76 19.30
C SER A 33 -14.98 38.06 17.94
N GLU A 34 -16.18 38.07 17.36
CA GLU A 34 -16.45 38.25 15.92
C GLU A 34 -15.63 37.42 14.93
N CYS A 35 -16.09 36.18 14.75
CA CYS A 35 -15.88 35.40 13.54
C CYS A 35 -16.66 36.06 12.38
N ARG A 36 -15.97 36.70 11.43
CA ARG A 36 -16.36 36.87 10.02
C ARG A 36 -15.27 37.62 9.23
N SER A 37 -14.86 37.04 8.10
CA SER A 37 -14.18 37.68 6.95
C SER A 37 -12.65 37.88 6.92
N GLY A 38 -11.87 37.32 7.86
CA GLY A 38 -10.40 37.47 7.87
C GLY A 38 -9.58 36.33 7.26
N GLU A 39 -10.01 35.07 7.41
CA GLU A 39 -9.14 33.90 7.16
C GLU A 39 -9.21 33.33 5.73
N LEU A 40 -10.20 33.74 4.93
CA LEU A 40 -10.30 33.36 3.51
C LEU A 40 -9.31 34.14 2.60
N ASN A 41 -8.70 35.22 3.09
CA ASN A 41 -7.78 36.05 2.30
C ASN A 41 -6.29 35.70 2.46
N GLN A 42 -5.92 34.87 3.44
CA GLN A 42 -4.51 34.43 3.60
C GLN A 42 -4.14 33.20 2.76
N LEU A 43 -5.11 32.53 2.14
CA LEU A 43 -4.89 31.50 1.11
C LEU A 43 -4.59 32.06 -0.29
N ARG A 44 -4.61 33.39 -0.48
CA ARG A 44 -4.40 34.04 -1.80
C ARG A 44 -2.98 34.54 -2.05
N SER A 45 -2.04 34.39 -1.13
CA SER A 45 -0.69 34.97 -1.27
C SER A 45 0.44 34.03 -0.88
N THR A 46 0.49 32.87 -1.52
CA THR A 46 1.74 32.12 -1.70
C THR A 46 1.83 31.70 -3.16
N ARG A 47 2.40 32.57 -4.00
CA ARG A 47 3.00 32.15 -5.27
C ARG A 47 4.18 31.25 -4.92
N GLY A 48 3.89 29.97 -4.70
CA GLY A 48 4.87 28.90 -4.80
C GLY A 48 5.31 28.83 -6.26
N THR A 49 6.57 28.51 -6.48
CA THR A 49 7.16 28.32 -7.80
C THR A 49 6.47 27.17 -8.51
N ASP A 50 5.44 27.49 -9.29
CA ASP A 50 4.86 26.59 -10.27
C ASP A 50 5.94 26.27 -11.29
N THR A 51 6.38 25.01 -11.32
CA THR A 51 7.13 24.49 -12.46
C THR A 51 6.20 24.60 -13.67
N PRO A 52 6.51 25.39 -14.71
CA PRO A 52 5.65 25.50 -15.87
C PRO A 52 5.54 24.12 -16.52
N LEU A 53 4.32 23.68 -16.80
CA LEU A 53 4.11 22.54 -17.68
C LEU A 53 4.84 22.81 -19.01
N PRO A 54 5.41 21.79 -19.68
CA PRO A 54 5.97 21.96 -21.01
C PRO A 54 4.88 22.56 -21.93
N GLU A 55 5.11 23.77 -22.45
CA GLU A 55 4.18 24.36 -23.42
C GLU A 55 4.31 23.61 -24.74
N ASP A 56 3.48 22.58 -24.93
CA ASP A 56 3.20 22.07 -26.26
C ASP A 56 2.62 23.21 -27.12
N PRO A 57 2.97 23.28 -28.41
CA PRO A 57 2.49 24.33 -29.28
C PRO A 57 0.96 24.34 -29.29
N SER A 58 0.37 25.51 -29.03
CA SER A 58 -1.08 25.66 -29.05
C SER A 58 -1.66 25.23 -30.42
N PRO A 59 -2.80 24.53 -30.45
CA PRO A 59 -3.44 24.15 -31.70
C PRO A 59 -3.70 25.37 -32.59
N PRO A 60 -3.77 25.19 -33.92
CA PRO A 60 -4.13 26.27 -34.83
C PRO A 60 -5.52 26.85 -34.49
N SER A 61 -5.61 28.17 -34.37
CA SER A 61 -6.87 28.89 -34.20
C SER A 61 -7.55 29.18 -35.55
N ALA A 62 -8.81 29.63 -35.49
CA ALA A 62 -9.51 30.14 -36.67
C ALA A 62 -8.88 31.47 -37.14
N PRO A 63 -8.97 31.81 -38.44
CA PRO A 63 -8.53 33.11 -38.95
C PRO A 63 -9.19 34.28 -38.22
N ASP A 64 -8.56 35.45 -38.20
CA ASP A 64 -9.14 36.65 -37.62
C ASP A 64 -10.47 37.03 -38.29
N ARG A 65 -11.37 37.66 -37.52
CA ARG A 65 -12.66 38.19 -38.00
C ARG A 65 -12.50 39.58 -38.61
N ASP A 66 -11.53 39.73 -39.50
CA ASP A 66 -11.13 41.00 -40.13
C ASP A 66 -11.55 41.10 -41.62
N GLY A 67 -12.35 40.14 -42.08
CA GLY A 67 -12.82 40.07 -43.46
C GLY A 67 -13.82 41.19 -43.81
N PRO A 68 -14.04 41.42 -45.11
CA PRO A 68 -15.05 42.36 -45.56
C PRO A 68 -16.44 41.92 -45.07
N LYS A 69 -17.25 42.88 -44.62
CA LYS A 69 -18.66 42.63 -44.30
C LYS A 69 -19.38 42.16 -45.57
N LEU A 70 -20.14 41.09 -45.44
CA LEU A 70 -20.97 40.55 -46.50
C LEU A 70 -22.25 41.37 -46.64
N LEU A 71 -22.84 41.38 -47.84
CA LEU A 71 -24.20 41.89 -47.98
C LEU A 71 -25.17 40.89 -47.34
N LYS A 72 -26.19 41.40 -46.65
CA LYS A 72 -27.19 40.56 -45.95
C LYS A 72 -27.83 39.51 -46.87
N GLU A 73 -28.02 39.86 -48.14
CA GLU A 73 -28.56 38.96 -49.17
C GLU A 73 -27.62 37.79 -49.47
N GLU A 74 -26.30 38.02 -49.48
CA GLU A 74 -25.27 36.99 -49.68
C GLU A 74 -25.18 36.05 -48.48
N GLU A 75 -25.27 36.60 -47.26
CA GLU A 75 -25.32 35.81 -46.02
C GLU A 75 -26.55 34.89 -45.98
N GLU A 76 -27.71 35.43 -46.34
CA GLU A 76 -28.96 34.67 -46.40
C GLU A 76 -28.93 33.60 -47.49
N GLU A 77 -28.35 33.88 -48.66
CA GLU A 77 -28.17 32.90 -49.73
C GLU A 77 -27.26 31.75 -49.29
N MET A 78 -26.12 32.06 -48.67
CA MET A 78 -25.20 31.06 -48.12
C MET A 78 -25.88 30.18 -47.06
N PHE A 79 -26.67 30.79 -46.18
CA PHE A 79 -27.41 30.05 -45.16
C PHE A 79 -28.52 29.18 -45.75
N ARG A 80 -29.31 29.67 -46.72
CA ARG A 80 -30.34 28.87 -47.39
C ARG A 80 -29.75 27.67 -48.13
N ALA A 81 -28.60 27.87 -48.81
CA ALA A 81 -27.90 26.78 -49.48
C ALA A 81 -27.50 25.68 -48.49
N LEU A 82 -27.04 26.05 -47.29
CA LEU A 82 -26.74 25.10 -46.22
C LEU A 82 -27.98 24.30 -45.78
N GLN A 83 -29.11 24.98 -45.57
CA GLN A 83 -30.36 24.31 -45.18
C GLN A 83 -30.86 23.33 -46.23
N THR A 84 -30.73 23.67 -47.52
CA THR A 84 -31.16 22.80 -48.62
C THR A 84 -30.42 21.46 -48.60
N ILE A 85 -29.12 21.43 -48.24
CA ILE A 85 -28.33 20.18 -48.16
C ILE A 85 -28.97 19.16 -47.22
N PHE A 86 -29.47 19.62 -46.06
CA PHE A 86 -30.06 18.73 -45.06
C PHE A 86 -31.51 18.38 -45.39
N GLN A 87 -32.29 19.32 -45.93
CA GLN A 87 -33.68 19.07 -46.37
C GLN A 87 -33.74 18.03 -47.49
N THR A 88 -32.90 18.17 -48.53
CA THR A 88 -32.85 17.20 -49.63
C THR A 88 -32.43 15.82 -49.15
N ALA A 89 -31.51 15.74 -48.19
CA ALA A 89 -31.04 14.47 -47.68
C ALA A 89 -32.05 13.78 -46.73
N GLU A 90 -32.89 14.54 -46.02
CA GLU A 90 -34.04 13.99 -45.28
C GLU A 90 -35.13 13.45 -46.24
N GLU A 91 -35.37 14.12 -47.36
CA GLU A 91 -36.30 13.65 -48.40
C GLU A 91 -35.83 12.35 -49.07
N GLU A 92 -34.52 12.20 -49.33
CA GLU A 92 -33.92 10.99 -49.89
C GLU A 92 -34.08 9.77 -48.96
N ASP A 93 -33.94 9.94 -47.65
CA ASP A 93 -34.11 8.86 -46.66
C ASP A 93 -35.57 8.41 -46.51
N THR A 94 -36.55 9.31 -46.73
CA THR A 94 -37.98 8.95 -46.69
C THR A 94 -38.48 8.20 -47.92
N ASN A 95 -37.74 8.24 -49.04
CA ASN A 95 -38.10 7.61 -50.31
C ASN A 95 -37.52 6.18 -50.48
N PHE A 96 -37.09 5.54 -49.39
CA PHE A 96 -36.46 4.22 -49.44
C PHE A 96 -37.45 3.10 -49.84
N ASP A 97 -37.43 2.77 -51.13
CA ASP A 97 -38.25 1.75 -51.78
C ASP A 97 -37.93 0.34 -51.25
N VAL A 98 -38.98 -0.32 -50.73
CA VAL A 98 -39.01 -1.70 -50.21
C VAL A 98 -38.50 -2.73 -51.25
N GLN A 99 -38.46 -2.37 -52.53
CA GLN A 99 -38.00 -3.25 -53.60
C GLN A 99 -36.47 -3.47 -53.63
N GLY A 100 -35.67 -2.63 -52.96
CA GLY A 100 -34.22 -2.81 -52.80
C GLY A 100 -33.81 -3.84 -51.74
N LEU A 101 -34.70 -4.16 -50.79
CA LEU A 101 -34.41 -4.98 -49.61
C LEU A 101 -34.16 -6.46 -49.93
N LEU A 102 -34.70 -6.96 -51.06
CA LEU A 102 -34.59 -8.37 -51.46
C LEU A 102 -33.29 -8.71 -52.22
N LYS A 103 -32.48 -7.71 -52.59
CA LYS A 103 -31.23 -7.93 -53.34
C LYS A 103 -29.97 -7.81 -52.48
N ALA A 104 -30.08 -7.35 -51.23
CA ALA A 104 -28.96 -7.05 -50.33
C ALA A 104 -28.73 -8.09 -49.21
N LEU A 105 -29.49 -9.19 -49.16
CA LEU A 105 -29.35 -10.25 -48.14
C LEU A 105 -28.21 -11.25 -48.44
N GLY A 106 -27.22 -10.87 -49.26
CA GLY A 106 -26.26 -11.79 -49.86
C GLY A 106 -24.78 -11.56 -49.58
N ASP A 107 -24.35 -10.41 -49.08
CA ASP A 107 -22.91 -10.12 -48.93
C ASP A 107 -22.60 -9.65 -47.51
N ALA A 108 -21.88 -10.52 -46.79
CA ALA A 108 -21.21 -10.20 -45.52
C ALA A 108 -20.07 -9.21 -45.77
N ASP A 109 -20.43 -7.93 -45.86
CA ASP A 109 -19.56 -6.74 -45.78
C ASP A 109 -20.44 -5.49 -45.48
N GLU A 110 -21.41 -5.63 -44.57
CA GLU A 110 -22.39 -4.56 -44.24
C GLU A 110 -21.77 -3.42 -43.39
N ASP A 111 -20.60 -3.62 -42.77
CA ASP A 111 -19.91 -2.59 -41.97
C ASP A 111 -19.22 -1.51 -42.82
N ALA A 112 -19.05 -1.70 -44.13
CA ALA A 112 -18.38 -0.74 -45.01
C ALA A 112 -19.33 0.22 -45.76
N ARG A 113 -20.66 0.05 -45.71
CA ARG A 113 -21.59 0.74 -46.63
C ARG A 113 -22.76 1.54 -46.05
N ARG A 114 -23.00 1.58 -44.73
CA ARG A 114 -24.18 2.26 -44.17
C ARG A 114 -24.08 3.76 -43.85
N GLY A 115 -23.08 4.50 -44.33
CA GLY A 115 -23.05 5.93 -44.03
C GLY A 115 -22.00 6.76 -44.76
N ARG A 116 -22.03 6.82 -46.08
CA ARG A 116 -21.32 7.89 -46.80
C ARG A 116 -22.31 8.73 -47.58
N ARG A 117 -22.97 9.66 -46.88
CA ARG A 117 -23.44 10.87 -47.57
C ARG A 117 -22.21 11.49 -48.26
N ASN A 118 -22.35 11.78 -49.56
CA ASN A 118 -21.20 12.03 -50.44
C ASN A 118 -20.48 13.31 -50.03
N ILE A 119 -19.14 13.30 -49.88
CA ILE A 119 -18.35 14.52 -49.63
C ILE A 119 -18.67 15.67 -50.60
N ASN A 120 -19.09 15.33 -51.82
CA ASN A 120 -19.49 16.28 -52.84
C ASN A 120 -20.73 17.11 -52.47
N THR A 121 -21.62 16.62 -51.61
CA THR A 121 -22.80 17.40 -51.14
C THR A 121 -22.41 18.50 -50.15
N LEU A 122 -21.27 18.36 -49.49
CA LEU A 122 -20.70 19.37 -48.58
C LEU A 122 -19.72 20.31 -49.29
N LYS A 123 -19.59 20.21 -50.62
CA LYS A 123 -18.68 21.03 -51.39
C LYS A 123 -19.05 22.51 -51.25
N GLY A 124 -18.08 23.34 -50.88
CA GLY A 124 -18.26 24.79 -50.69
C GLY A 124 -18.83 25.19 -49.32
N VAL A 125 -19.34 24.24 -48.52
CA VAL A 125 -19.83 24.54 -47.15
C VAL A 125 -18.72 25.10 -46.28
N ARG A 126 -17.54 24.49 -46.29
CA ARG A 126 -16.36 24.99 -45.57
C ARG A 126 -15.97 26.41 -45.99
N ASP A 127 -16.03 26.72 -47.29
CA ASP A 127 -15.66 28.02 -47.81
C ASP A 127 -16.68 29.09 -47.38
N ASN A 128 -17.98 28.76 -47.43
CA ASN A 128 -19.05 29.62 -46.92
C ASN A 128 -18.91 29.89 -45.42
N LEU A 129 -18.64 28.85 -44.61
CA LEU A 129 -18.35 29.02 -43.18
C LEU A 129 -17.15 29.96 -42.95
N GLY A 130 -16.10 29.83 -43.77
CA GLY A 130 -14.95 30.72 -43.72
C GLY A 130 -15.27 32.18 -44.09
N LEU A 131 -16.27 32.44 -44.93
CA LEU A 131 -16.74 33.80 -45.24
C LEU A 131 -17.62 34.36 -44.12
N LEU A 132 -18.57 33.57 -43.62
CA LEU A 132 -19.44 33.95 -42.50
C LEU A 132 -18.63 34.27 -41.24
N TRP A 133 -17.61 33.45 -40.95
CA TRP A 133 -16.71 33.68 -39.82
C TRP A 133 -15.90 34.98 -39.96
N ARG A 134 -15.18 35.14 -41.08
CA ARG A 134 -14.28 36.28 -41.28
C ARG A 134 -15.02 37.62 -41.32
N SER A 135 -16.27 37.63 -41.78
CA SER A 135 -17.10 38.83 -41.84
C SER A 135 -17.78 39.20 -40.52
N GLY A 136 -17.70 38.33 -39.51
CA GLY A 136 -18.44 38.51 -38.25
C GLY A 136 -19.96 38.43 -38.45
N SER A 137 -20.41 37.52 -39.33
CA SER A 137 -21.81 37.42 -39.74
C SER A 137 -22.74 36.95 -38.62
N ASP A 138 -23.92 37.60 -38.52
CA ASP A 138 -25.00 37.20 -37.63
C ASP A 138 -25.59 35.82 -37.96
N TYR A 139 -25.28 35.25 -39.14
CA TYR A 139 -25.72 33.91 -39.56
C TYR A 139 -24.78 32.78 -39.13
N MET A 140 -23.62 33.10 -38.55
CA MET A 140 -22.62 32.10 -38.16
C MET A 140 -23.16 31.12 -37.09
N VAL A 141 -23.95 31.62 -36.15
CA VAL A 141 -24.59 30.81 -35.09
C VAL A 141 -25.57 29.80 -35.70
N GLN A 142 -26.45 30.26 -36.59
CA GLN A 142 -27.47 29.45 -37.25
C GLN A 142 -26.82 28.41 -38.17
N ALA A 143 -25.73 28.78 -38.87
CA ALA A 143 -24.97 27.85 -39.68
C ALA A 143 -24.33 26.74 -38.83
N ALA A 144 -23.72 27.10 -37.69
CA ALA A 144 -23.17 26.14 -36.74
C ALA A 144 -24.27 25.22 -36.17
N GLU A 145 -25.45 25.78 -35.83
CA GLU A 145 -26.58 25.01 -35.33
C GLU A 145 -27.09 23.97 -36.35
N VAL A 146 -27.29 24.38 -37.61
CA VAL A 146 -27.77 23.47 -38.66
C VAL A 146 -26.80 22.32 -38.86
N LEU A 147 -25.50 22.60 -38.91
CA LEU A 147 -24.46 21.58 -39.05
C LEU A 147 -24.38 20.67 -37.81
N ALA A 148 -24.50 21.23 -36.61
CA ALA A 148 -24.53 20.48 -35.36
C ALA A 148 -25.77 19.57 -35.26
N ASN A 149 -26.93 20.02 -35.75
CA ASN A 149 -28.11 19.16 -35.86
C ASN A 149 -27.89 18.03 -36.87
N GLY A 150 -27.31 18.34 -38.03
CA GLY A 150 -26.96 17.34 -39.04
C GLY A 150 -25.98 16.28 -38.53
N SER A 151 -25.02 16.64 -37.68
CA SER A 151 -24.03 15.70 -37.11
C SER A 151 -24.63 14.56 -36.28
N ARG A 152 -25.89 14.68 -35.84
CA ARG A 152 -26.59 13.62 -35.09
C ARG A 152 -26.78 12.37 -35.94
N ASP A 153 -26.92 12.52 -37.25
CA ASP A 153 -26.99 11.41 -38.20
C ASP A 153 -25.58 10.82 -38.43
N PRO A 154 -25.35 9.54 -38.08
CA PRO A 154 -24.07 8.86 -38.28
C PRO A 154 -23.53 8.94 -39.71
N ALA A 155 -24.41 9.05 -40.72
CA ALA A 155 -24.01 9.09 -42.13
C ALA A 155 -23.22 10.35 -42.53
N TRP A 156 -23.28 11.42 -41.71
CA TRP A 156 -22.51 12.65 -41.94
C TRP A 156 -21.16 12.69 -41.25
N ARG A 157 -20.95 11.91 -40.19
CA ARG A 157 -19.76 12.03 -39.31
C ARG A 157 -18.47 11.94 -40.12
N GLY A 158 -18.31 10.88 -40.92
CA GLY A 158 -17.15 10.73 -41.79
C GLY A 158 -17.02 11.88 -42.81
N ALA A 159 -18.12 12.33 -43.41
CA ALA A 159 -18.09 13.40 -44.42
C ALA A 159 -17.66 14.75 -43.83
N TYR A 160 -17.99 15.04 -42.57
CA TYR A 160 -17.56 16.27 -41.87
C TYR A 160 -16.05 16.32 -41.65
N GLY A 161 -15.42 15.18 -41.35
CA GLY A 161 -13.96 15.07 -41.28
C GLY A 161 -13.30 15.33 -42.63
N HIS A 162 -13.68 14.57 -43.65
CA HIS A 162 -13.05 14.65 -44.98
C HIS A 162 -13.26 15.99 -45.69
N SER A 163 -14.39 16.68 -45.44
CA SER A 163 -14.67 18.00 -46.02
C SER A 163 -13.95 19.16 -45.32
N GLY A 164 -13.31 18.92 -44.17
CA GLY A 164 -12.65 19.94 -43.36
C GLY A 164 -13.62 20.81 -42.54
N ILE A 165 -14.90 20.45 -42.47
CA ILE A 165 -15.87 21.12 -41.60
C ILE A 165 -15.53 20.89 -40.13
N LEU A 166 -15.18 19.64 -39.76
CA LEU A 166 -14.73 19.33 -38.41
C LEU A 166 -13.48 20.15 -38.03
N GLU A 167 -12.47 20.19 -38.92
CA GLU A 167 -11.26 21.00 -38.69
C GLU A 167 -11.59 22.49 -38.51
N PHE A 168 -12.55 23.02 -39.26
CA PHE A 168 -12.98 24.41 -39.12
C PHE A 168 -13.54 24.70 -37.71
N PHE A 169 -14.43 23.85 -37.19
CA PHE A 169 -14.97 24.04 -35.84
C PHE A 169 -13.97 23.75 -34.72
N LEU A 170 -13.02 22.83 -34.94
CA LEU A 170 -11.89 22.63 -34.02
C LEU A 170 -11.02 23.89 -33.89
N ARG A 171 -10.82 24.61 -35.00
CA ARG A 171 -10.12 25.90 -34.99
C ARG A 171 -10.92 27.00 -34.29
N ILE A 172 -12.25 27.01 -34.43
CA ILE A 172 -13.12 27.98 -33.75
C ILE A 172 -13.01 27.85 -32.23
N ILE A 173 -13.10 26.62 -31.69
CA ILE A 173 -13.00 26.43 -30.23
C ILE A 173 -11.59 26.71 -29.69
N ALA A 174 -10.58 26.77 -30.57
CA ALA A 174 -9.21 27.14 -30.25
C ALA A 174 -8.95 28.65 -30.38
N THR A 175 -9.95 29.44 -30.76
CA THR A 175 -9.89 30.90 -30.84
C THR A 175 -10.44 31.50 -29.54
N ASP A 176 -9.80 32.57 -29.06
CA ASP A 176 -10.28 33.34 -27.90
C ASP A 176 -11.47 34.24 -28.28
N ASP A 177 -12.22 34.71 -27.28
CA ASP A 177 -13.32 35.68 -27.44
C ASP A 177 -14.43 35.28 -28.43
N VAL A 178 -14.79 33.99 -28.47
CA VAL A 178 -15.89 33.46 -29.29
C VAL A 178 -17.20 33.45 -28.50
N GLU A 179 -18.30 33.81 -29.15
CA GLU A 179 -19.64 33.81 -28.55
C GLU A 179 -20.08 32.40 -28.12
N ASP A 180 -20.72 32.31 -26.95
CA ASP A 180 -21.12 31.05 -26.31
C ASP A 180 -21.99 30.17 -27.20
N ASP A 181 -22.92 30.77 -27.98
CA ASP A 181 -23.78 30.01 -28.89
C ASP A 181 -22.98 29.34 -30.02
N ILE A 182 -21.95 30.01 -30.54
CA ILE A 182 -21.06 29.42 -31.54
C ILE A 182 -20.24 28.28 -30.91
N LEU A 183 -19.70 28.49 -29.71
CA LEU A 183 -18.96 27.47 -28.97
C LEU A 183 -19.83 26.23 -28.69
N LEU A 184 -21.07 26.45 -28.24
CA LEU A 184 -22.05 25.40 -27.95
C LEU A 184 -22.30 24.53 -29.19
N HIS A 185 -22.62 25.13 -30.33
CA HIS A 185 -22.89 24.38 -31.54
C HIS A 185 -21.63 23.74 -32.14
N SER A 186 -20.48 24.38 -32.00
CA SER A 186 -19.18 23.82 -32.38
C SER A 186 -18.88 22.54 -31.59
N LEU A 187 -19.04 22.58 -30.26
CA LEU A 187 -18.85 21.42 -29.38
C LEU A 187 -19.82 20.29 -29.72
N ARG A 188 -21.10 20.60 -29.92
CA ARG A 188 -22.11 19.61 -30.35
C ARG A 188 -21.71 18.92 -31.65
N LEU A 189 -21.24 19.67 -32.64
CA LEU A 189 -20.77 19.11 -33.91
C LEU A 189 -19.54 18.24 -33.71
N ILE A 190 -18.55 18.69 -32.94
CA ILE A 190 -17.31 17.96 -32.67
C ILE A 190 -17.62 16.64 -31.98
N GLY A 191 -18.36 16.65 -30.87
CA GLY A 191 -18.68 15.44 -30.11
C GLY A 191 -19.44 14.41 -30.93
N ASN A 192 -20.44 14.85 -31.71
CA ASN A 192 -21.20 13.95 -32.58
C ASN A 192 -20.36 13.43 -33.74
N SER A 193 -19.48 14.25 -34.32
CA SER A 193 -18.60 13.84 -35.43
C SER A 193 -17.55 12.83 -34.98
N CYS A 194 -17.10 12.91 -33.73
CA CYS A 194 -16.14 11.98 -33.14
C CYS A 194 -16.78 10.69 -32.60
N ALA A 195 -18.11 10.67 -32.39
CA ALA A 195 -18.81 9.48 -31.93
C ALA A 195 -18.63 8.32 -32.95
N ASP A 196 -18.08 7.21 -32.46
CA ASP A 196 -17.81 5.98 -33.23
C ASP A 196 -16.97 6.18 -34.51
N THR A 197 -16.22 7.27 -34.63
CA THR A 197 -15.46 7.61 -35.85
C THR A 197 -13.99 7.92 -35.53
N ASN A 198 -13.14 6.89 -35.59
CA ASN A 198 -11.72 6.98 -35.23
C ASN A 198 -10.94 7.98 -36.09
N GLU A 199 -11.25 8.10 -37.38
CA GLU A 199 -10.58 9.06 -38.29
C GLU A 199 -10.81 10.50 -37.82
N ASN A 200 -12.01 10.79 -37.32
CA ASN A 200 -12.34 12.11 -36.79
C ASN A 200 -11.71 12.34 -35.42
N ARG A 201 -11.69 11.32 -34.55
CA ARG A 201 -10.96 11.41 -33.27
C ARG A 201 -9.47 11.67 -33.48
N GLN A 202 -8.86 11.04 -34.49
CA GLN A 202 -7.46 11.28 -34.87
C GLN A 202 -7.23 12.74 -35.27
N LEU A 203 -8.16 13.38 -36.01
CA LEU A 203 -8.05 14.81 -36.36
C LEU A 203 -8.05 15.73 -35.14
N VAL A 204 -8.76 15.36 -34.06
CA VAL A 204 -8.74 16.09 -32.79
C VAL A 204 -7.37 15.92 -32.11
N VAL A 205 -6.87 14.69 -32.05
CA VAL A 205 -5.62 14.33 -31.37
C VAL A 205 -4.38 14.87 -32.08
N ASP A 206 -4.31 14.80 -33.41
CA ASP A 206 -3.13 15.16 -34.22
C ASP A 206 -2.60 16.58 -33.95
N LYS A 207 -3.49 17.49 -33.58
CA LYS A 207 -3.16 18.91 -33.31
C LYS A 207 -3.41 19.32 -31.87
N ASN A 208 -3.68 18.37 -30.98
CA ASN A 208 -4.00 18.61 -29.57
C ASN A 208 -5.21 19.53 -29.34
N TYR A 209 -6.29 19.35 -30.11
CA TYR A 209 -7.53 20.11 -29.91
C TYR A 209 -8.31 19.69 -28.65
N THR A 210 -7.92 18.60 -27.99
CA THR A 210 -8.48 18.25 -26.68
C THR A 210 -8.16 19.32 -25.62
N LEU A 211 -7.01 20.01 -25.72
CA LEU A 211 -6.63 21.08 -24.80
C LEU A 211 -7.62 22.28 -24.83
N PRO A 212 -7.94 22.89 -25.99
CA PRO A 212 -9.00 23.89 -26.08
C PRO A 212 -10.35 23.44 -25.54
N ILE A 213 -10.76 22.19 -25.81
CA ILE A 213 -12.04 21.67 -25.29
C ILE A 213 -12.01 21.61 -23.76
N ILE A 214 -10.90 21.15 -23.16
CA ILE A 214 -10.73 21.13 -21.69
C ILE A 214 -10.72 22.55 -21.12
N LYS A 215 -10.10 23.53 -21.80
CA LYS A 215 -10.14 24.94 -21.34
C LYS A 215 -11.57 25.46 -21.19
N LEU A 216 -12.49 25.03 -22.06
CA LEU A 216 -13.91 25.39 -22.01
C LEU A 216 -14.66 24.83 -20.79
N PHE A 217 -14.04 23.98 -19.97
CA PHE A 217 -14.62 23.57 -18.68
C PHE A 217 -14.79 24.74 -17.73
N HIS A 218 -13.99 25.80 -17.89
CA HIS A 218 -14.12 27.04 -17.11
C HIS A 218 -15.18 28.01 -17.66
N ASN A 219 -15.83 27.69 -18.79
CA ASN A 219 -16.92 28.49 -19.32
C ASN A 219 -18.27 27.92 -18.84
N PRO A 220 -19.00 28.64 -17.95
CA PRO A 220 -20.26 28.16 -17.38
C PRO A 220 -21.36 27.95 -18.43
N ALA A 221 -21.29 28.60 -19.59
CA ALA A 221 -22.27 28.46 -20.65
C ALA A 221 -22.16 27.13 -21.41
N VAL A 222 -21.00 26.47 -21.41
CA VAL A 222 -20.74 25.34 -22.32
C VAL A 222 -20.09 24.11 -21.68
N PHE A 223 -19.61 24.17 -20.43
CA PHE A 223 -18.93 23.03 -19.80
C PHE A 223 -19.78 21.75 -19.77
N HIS A 224 -21.11 21.89 -19.58
CA HIS A 224 -22.08 20.79 -19.57
C HIS A 224 -22.15 20.03 -20.92
N VAL A 225 -21.69 20.64 -22.02
CA VAL A 225 -21.52 19.99 -23.33
C VAL A 225 -20.06 19.58 -23.55
N ALA A 226 -19.10 20.37 -23.10
CA ALA A 226 -17.68 20.08 -23.28
C ALA A 226 -17.26 18.74 -22.62
N ILE A 227 -17.78 18.41 -21.43
CA ILE A 227 -17.48 17.16 -20.73
C ILE A 227 -17.95 15.93 -21.54
N PRO A 228 -19.22 15.81 -21.97
CA PRO A 228 -19.66 14.74 -22.87
C PRO A 228 -18.91 14.67 -24.20
N VAL A 229 -18.47 15.82 -24.73
CA VAL A 229 -17.66 15.85 -25.96
C VAL A 229 -16.31 15.19 -25.74
N ILE A 230 -15.59 15.53 -24.66
CA ILE A 230 -14.34 14.86 -24.31
C ILE A 230 -14.57 13.37 -24.06
N TYR A 231 -15.65 13.01 -23.36
CA TYR A 231 -16.03 11.62 -23.16
C TYR A 231 -16.14 10.88 -24.49
N ASN A 232 -16.94 11.36 -25.43
CA ASN A 232 -17.12 10.73 -26.75
C ASN A 232 -15.82 10.64 -27.57
N ILE A 233 -14.88 11.57 -27.36
CA ILE A 233 -13.55 11.53 -27.99
C ILE A 233 -12.68 10.43 -27.37
N CYS A 234 -12.87 10.12 -26.08
CA CYS A 234 -12.06 9.17 -25.32
C CYS A 234 -12.59 7.72 -25.31
N VAL A 235 -13.91 7.51 -25.38
CA VAL A 235 -14.50 6.17 -25.30
C VAL A 235 -13.91 5.26 -26.38
N ASP A 236 -13.36 4.13 -25.93
CA ASP A 236 -12.70 3.12 -26.75
C ASP A 236 -11.59 3.64 -27.67
N TYR A 237 -10.93 4.74 -27.30
CA TYR A 237 -9.88 5.37 -28.12
C TYR A 237 -8.68 5.88 -27.30
N GLU A 238 -7.71 4.99 -27.12
CA GLU A 238 -6.51 5.19 -26.30
C GLU A 238 -5.68 6.46 -26.64
N PRO A 239 -5.48 6.87 -27.91
CA PRO A 239 -4.70 8.07 -28.21
C PRO A 239 -5.31 9.35 -27.62
N ALA A 240 -6.64 9.44 -27.58
CA ALA A 240 -7.31 10.56 -26.92
C ALA A 240 -7.21 10.48 -25.41
N GLN A 241 -7.38 9.28 -24.83
CA GLN A 241 -7.26 9.05 -23.38
C GLN A 241 -5.90 9.51 -22.85
N ALA A 242 -4.82 9.12 -23.54
CA ALA A 242 -3.46 9.55 -23.22
C ALA A 242 -3.31 11.08 -23.32
N GLN A 243 -3.81 11.70 -24.39
CA GLN A 243 -3.69 13.15 -24.59
C GLN A 243 -4.50 13.97 -23.58
N VAL A 244 -5.73 13.58 -23.24
CA VAL A 244 -6.52 14.31 -22.22
C VAL A 244 -5.91 14.19 -20.84
N ALA A 245 -5.31 13.03 -20.52
CA ALA A 245 -4.55 12.84 -19.29
C ALA A 245 -3.32 13.77 -19.24
N ALA A 246 -2.56 13.87 -20.34
CA ALA A 246 -1.45 14.80 -20.47
C ALA A 246 -1.88 16.27 -20.31
N ASN A 247 -3.08 16.61 -20.79
CA ASN A 247 -3.69 17.94 -20.66
C ASN A 247 -4.35 18.19 -19.28
N ALA A 248 -4.01 17.41 -18.26
CA ALA A 248 -4.47 17.57 -16.87
C ALA A 248 -6.00 17.59 -16.71
N ILE A 249 -6.73 16.79 -17.48
CA ILE A 249 -8.20 16.69 -17.37
C ILE A 249 -8.66 16.35 -15.94
N GLY A 250 -7.94 15.46 -15.24
CA GLY A 250 -8.29 15.06 -13.88
C GLY A 250 -8.36 16.24 -12.90
N TYR A 251 -7.43 17.20 -12.99
CA TYR A 251 -7.46 18.39 -12.13
C TYR A 251 -8.66 19.29 -12.42
N ASN A 252 -8.99 19.50 -13.70
CA ASN A 252 -10.12 20.32 -14.11
C ASN A 252 -11.43 19.70 -13.60
N LEU A 253 -11.62 18.39 -13.75
CA LEU A 253 -12.81 17.68 -13.27
C LEU A 253 -12.92 17.69 -11.73
N ILE A 254 -11.81 17.43 -11.02
CA ILE A 254 -11.79 17.53 -9.55
C ILE A 254 -12.17 18.96 -9.09
N THR A 255 -11.70 19.98 -9.80
CA THR A 255 -12.02 21.38 -9.49
C THR A 255 -13.52 21.65 -9.65
N LEU A 256 -14.12 21.26 -10.79
CA LEU A 256 -15.56 21.41 -11.02
C LEU A 256 -16.41 20.67 -9.98
N LEU A 257 -16.01 19.45 -9.60
CA LEU A 257 -16.67 18.69 -8.54
C LEU A 257 -16.56 19.40 -7.18
N SER A 258 -15.39 19.97 -6.86
CA SER A 258 -15.18 20.68 -5.59
C SER A 258 -15.93 22.01 -5.48
N GLU A 259 -16.33 22.58 -6.61
CA GLU A 259 -17.13 23.81 -6.70
C GLU A 259 -18.64 23.55 -6.80
N ASP A 260 -19.07 22.29 -6.76
CA ASP A 260 -20.47 21.87 -6.87
C ASP A 260 -21.15 22.35 -8.17
N LEU A 261 -20.38 22.40 -9.28
CA LEU A 261 -20.86 22.88 -10.58
C LEU A 261 -21.46 21.78 -11.47
N ILE A 262 -21.32 20.51 -11.10
CA ILE A 262 -21.81 19.37 -11.88
C ILE A 262 -23.21 18.97 -11.41
N GLU A 263 -24.22 19.34 -12.20
CA GLU A 263 -25.61 18.96 -11.95
C GLU A 263 -26.06 17.79 -12.84
N GLY A 264 -26.74 16.81 -12.25
CA GLY A 264 -27.39 15.71 -12.94
C GLY A 264 -26.54 14.44 -13.11
N ASP A 265 -27.21 13.29 -12.94
CA ASP A 265 -26.56 11.97 -12.86
C ASP A 265 -25.74 11.60 -14.10
N SER A 266 -26.19 12.00 -15.30
CA SER A 266 -25.49 11.70 -16.55
C SER A 266 -24.17 12.46 -16.69
N LEU A 267 -24.17 13.76 -16.39
CA LEU A 267 -22.97 14.58 -16.46
C LEU A 267 -21.94 14.15 -15.41
N LEU A 268 -22.43 13.79 -14.22
CA LEU A 268 -21.59 13.25 -13.16
C LEU A 268 -20.99 11.89 -13.53
N THR A 269 -21.75 11.03 -14.21
CA THR A 269 -21.23 9.74 -14.72
C THR A 269 -20.07 9.96 -15.69
N TYR A 270 -20.23 10.83 -16.70
CA TYR A 270 -19.14 11.16 -17.63
C TYR A 270 -17.92 11.76 -16.91
N THR A 271 -18.16 12.61 -15.91
CA THR A 271 -17.11 13.24 -15.12
C THR A 271 -16.27 12.20 -14.37
N LEU A 272 -16.91 11.21 -13.75
CA LEU A 272 -16.21 10.17 -12.99
C LEU A 272 -15.47 9.17 -13.89
N GLU A 273 -16.07 8.77 -15.01
CA GLU A 273 -15.41 7.88 -15.99
C GLU A 273 -14.18 8.56 -16.62
N LEU A 274 -14.26 9.86 -16.91
CA LEU A 274 -13.11 10.64 -17.39
C LEU A 274 -12.03 10.82 -16.32
N LEU A 275 -12.43 10.93 -15.04
CA LEU A 275 -11.47 10.99 -13.94
C LEU A 275 -10.72 9.66 -13.79
N GLU A 276 -11.42 8.53 -13.89
CA GLU A 276 -10.82 7.20 -13.91
C GLU A 276 -9.84 7.05 -15.09
N THR A 277 -10.29 7.43 -16.29
CA THR A 277 -9.47 7.47 -17.51
C THR A 277 -8.18 8.27 -17.30
N ALA A 278 -8.26 9.41 -16.62
CA ALA A 278 -7.10 10.23 -16.33
C ALA A 278 -6.10 9.53 -15.40
N THR A 279 -6.59 8.76 -14.42
CA THR A 279 -5.72 8.05 -13.47
C THR A 279 -5.14 6.75 -13.99
N ASP A 280 -5.76 6.14 -14.99
CA ASP A 280 -5.24 4.94 -15.66
C ASP A 280 -4.03 5.25 -16.56
N GLN A 281 -3.85 6.52 -16.92
CA GLN A 281 -2.74 7.01 -17.72
C GLN A 281 -1.61 7.56 -16.83
N ALA A 282 -0.39 7.08 -17.03
CA ALA A 282 0.77 7.50 -16.22
C ALA A 282 0.96 9.03 -16.23
N GLN A 283 0.84 9.66 -17.41
CA GLN A 283 0.96 11.12 -17.56
C GLN A 283 -0.13 11.90 -16.82
N GLY A 284 -1.32 11.31 -16.64
CA GLY A 284 -2.41 11.95 -15.90
C GLY A 284 -2.15 12.03 -14.40
N VAL A 285 -1.34 11.11 -13.85
CA VAL A 285 -0.86 11.19 -12.46
C VAL A 285 0.40 12.06 -12.38
N GLU A 286 1.31 11.99 -13.35
CA GLU A 286 2.56 12.75 -13.31
C GLU A 286 2.37 14.26 -13.46
N HIS A 287 1.48 14.71 -14.35
CA HIS A 287 1.29 16.13 -14.66
C HIS A 287 0.24 16.82 -13.81
N VAL A 288 -0.54 16.08 -13.01
CA VAL A 288 -1.59 16.71 -12.19
C VAL A 288 -0.96 17.63 -11.11
N PRO A 289 -1.51 18.84 -10.88
CA PRO A 289 -1.01 19.74 -9.83
C PRO A 289 -1.14 19.16 -8.42
N ASP A 290 -0.24 19.58 -7.51
CA ASP A 290 -0.27 19.19 -6.09
C ASP A 290 -1.60 19.56 -5.41
N ALA A 291 -2.28 20.60 -5.90
CA ALA A 291 -3.58 21.04 -5.38
C ALA A 291 -4.70 20.01 -5.59
N ALA A 292 -4.54 19.05 -6.51
CA ALA A 292 -5.55 18.02 -6.77
C ALA A 292 -5.78 17.11 -5.57
N LEU A 293 -4.71 16.72 -4.85
CA LEU A 293 -4.78 15.79 -3.73
C LEU A 293 -5.72 16.27 -2.60
N PRO A 294 -5.56 17.48 -2.03
CA PRO A 294 -6.46 17.94 -0.97
C PRO A 294 -7.91 18.11 -1.43
N LEU A 295 -8.16 18.52 -2.69
CA LEU A 295 -9.51 18.62 -3.24
C LEU A 295 -10.18 17.24 -3.34
N LEU A 296 -9.46 16.25 -3.87
CA LEU A 296 -9.95 14.89 -4.01
C LEU A 296 -10.24 14.24 -2.65
N ILE A 297 -9.38 14.47 -1.66
CA ILE A 297 -9.62 14.01 -0.28
C ILE A 297 -10.87 14.70 0.31
N ASN A 298 -11.06 16.01 0.10
CA ASN A 298 -12.28 16.72 0.51
C ASN A 298 -13.53 16.02 -0.01
N LEU A 299 -13.57 15.80 -1.33
CA LEU A 299 -14.68 15.13 -2.00
C LEU A 299 -14.91 13.73 -1.43
N ALA A 300 -13.87 12.90 -1.30
CA ALA A 300 -14.00 11.54 -0.78
C ALA A 300 -14.41 11.45 0.70
N THR A 301 -14.16 12.51 1.49
CA THR A 301 -14.55 12.59 2.90
C THR A 301 -15.93 13.18 3.14
N ASP A 302 -16.63 13.69 2.12
CA ASP A 302 -17.95 14.29 2.28
C ASP A 302 -19.00 13.22 2.62
N GLU A 303 -19.61 13.31 3.80
CA GLU A 303 -20.58 12.34 4.32
C GLU A 303 -21.84 12.18 3.43
N GLY A 304 -22.17 13.18 2.61
CA GLY A 304 -23.39 13.20 1.79
C GLY A 304 -23.30 12.47 0.45
N ILE A 305 -22.11 12.06 0.00
CA ILE A 305 -21.95 11.47 -1.34
C ILE A 305 -22.47 10.03 -1.42
N GLU A 306 -23.03 9.69 -2.57
CA GLU A 306 -23.50 8.33 -2.87
C GLU A 306 -22.36 7.31 -3.00
N PHE A 307 -22.71 6.03 -2.87
CA PHE A 307 -21.74 4.93 -2.91
C PHE A 307 -20.87 4.93 -4.18
N ILE A 308 -21.47 5.08 -5.36
CA ILE A 308 -20.75 5.02 -6.64
C ILE A 308 -19.69 6.14 -6.68
N TYR A 309 -20.08 7.34 -6.26
CA TYR A 309 -19.21 8.52 -6.21
C TYR A 309 -18.09 8.34 -5.20
N PHE A 310 -18.40 7.85 -4.01
CA PHE A 310 -17.39 7.50 -3.01
C PHE A 310 -16.37 6.51 -3.55
N THR A 311 -16.81 5.45 -4.25
CA THR A 311 -15.89 4.45 -4.79
C THR A 311 -15.04 4.97 -5.94
N ALA A 312 -15.58 5.80 -6.82
CA ALA A 312 -14.84 6.40 -7.93
C ALA A 312 -13.77 7.37 -7.41
N LEU A 313 -14.16 8.31 -6.53
CA LEU A 313 -13.24 9.28 -5.91
C LEU A 313 -12.18 8.59 -5.05
N GLY A 314 -12.58 7.60 -4.27
CA GLY A 314 -11.66 6.80 -3.47
C GLY A 314 -10.64 6.03 -4.33
N SER A 315 -11.07 5.51 -5.48
CA SER A 315 -10.20 4.77 -6.39
C SER A 315 -9.20 5.71 -7.07
N CYS A 316 -9.65 6.88 -7.53
CA CYS A 316 -8.80 7.96 -8.02
C CYS A 316 -7.77 8.38 -6.96
N LEU A 317 -8.20 8.53 -5.70
CA LEU A 317 -7.31 8.89 -4.58
C LEU A 317 -6.24 7.82 -4.38
N ALA A 318 -6.64 6.55 -4.39
CA ALA A 318 -5.71 5.44 -4.24
C ALA A 318 -4.73 5.36 -5.41
N SER A 319 -5.15 5.67 -6.65
CA SER A 319 -4.26 5.74 -7.83
C SER A 319 -3.22 6.86 -7.69
N TYR A 320 -3.62 8.06 -7.25
CA TYR A 320 -2.65 9.15 -6.98
C TYR A 320 -1.66 8.77 -5.89
N LEU A 321 -2.11 8.14 -4.81
CA LEU A 321 -1.26 7.73 -3.69
C LEU A 321 -0.34 6.54 -4.00
N GLN A 322 -0.43 5.90 -5.17
CA GLN A 322 0.60 4.96 -5.64
C GLN A 322 1.87 5.68 -6.11
N ASN A 323 1.79 6.98 -6.40
CA ASN A 323 2.95 7.79 -6.78
C ASN A 323 3.61 8.41 -5.54
N GLU A 324 4.92 8.21 -5.39
CA GLU A 324 5.71 8.68 -4.24
C GLU A 324 5.63 10.21 -4.06
N ARG A 325 5.44 11.01 -5.13
CA ARG A 325 5.21 12.47 -5.04
C ARG A 325 3.99 12.76 -4.18
N PHE A 326 2.87 12.09 -4.43
CA PHE A 326 1.63 12.30 -3.69
C PHE A 326 1.68 11.67 -2.29
N GLN A 327 2.43 10.58 -2.10
CA GLN A 327 2.68 10.04 -0.77
C GLN A 327 3.43 11.05 0.11
N ASN A 328 4.53 11.63 -0.41
CA ASN A 328 5.27 12.68 0.29
C ASN A 328 4.40 13.92 0.52
N LEU A 329 3.63 14.36 -0.49
CA LEU A 329 2.72 15.50 -0.36
C LEU A 329 1.65 15.26 0.73
N CYS A 330 1.09 14.05 0.78
CA CYS A 330 0.12 13.64 1.81
C CYS A 330 0.72 13.75 3.22
N ILE A 331 1.99 13.40 3.39
CA ILE A 331 2.71 13.57 4.65
C ILE A 331 2.94 15.05 4.94
N ILE A 332 3.58 15.79 4.03
CA ILE A 332 3.97 17.21 4.21
C ILE A 332 2.75 18.07 4.57
N ARG A 333 1.61 17.85 3.91
CA ARG A 333 0.37 18.61 4.12
C ARG A 333 -0.49 18.08 5.27
N ARG A 334 -0.01 17.11 6.05
CA ARG A 334 -0.72 16.48 7.17
C ARG A 334 -2.09 15.87 6.78
N LEU A 335 -2.17 15.24 5.61
CA LEU A 335 -3.42 14.71 5.04
C LEU A 335 -3.67 13.22 5.34
N VAL A 336 -2.74 12.51 5.98
CA VAL A 336 -2.83 11.05 6.19
C VAL A 336 -4.05 10.69 7.05
N GLU A 337 -4.36 11.48 8.07
CA GLU A 337 -5.56 11.31 8.91
C GLU A 337 -6.87 11.32 8.10
N ARG A 338 -6.89 12.08 7.01
CA ARG A 338 -8.06 12.15 6.13
C ARG A 338 -8.13 10.95 5.19
N VAL A 339 -6.99 10.45 4.72
CA VAL A 339 -6.92 9.21 3.93
C VAL A 339 -7.38 8.00 4.77
N ILE A 340 -6.94 7.90 6.03
CA ILE A 340 -7.43 6.83 6.91
C ILE A 340 -8.93 6.97 7.20
N SER A 341 -9.47 8.20 7.19
CA SER A 341 -10.91 8.44 7.34
C SER A 341 -11.70 7.92 6.14
N VAL A 342 -11.18 8.07 4.91
CA VAL A 342 -11.73 7.44 3.70
C VAL A 342 -11.72 5.92 3.83
N LEU A 343 -10.61 5.33 4.29
CA LEU A 343 -10.53 3.89 4.54
C LEU A 343 -11.57 3.44 5.59
N ARG A 344 -11.71 4.16 6.71
CA ARG A 344 -12.68 3.85 7.76
C ARG A 344 -14.11 3.90 7.21
N ARG A 345 -14.46 4.95 6.48
CA ARG A 345 -15.77 5.10 5.83
C ARG A 345 -16.06 3.97 4.86
N SER A 346 -15.05 3.44 4.17
CA SER A 346 -15.25 2.30 3.28
C SER A 346 -15.83 1.07 4.01
N TYR A 347 -15.74 0.98 5.34
CA TYR A 347 -16.33 -0.08 6.17
C TYR A 347 -17.65 0.31 6.86
N ASP A 348 -18.27 1.42 6.45
CA ASP A 348 -19.57 1.82 6.98
C ASP A 348 -20.61 0.70 6.77
N PRO A 349 -21.41 0.36 7.79
CA PRO A 349 -22.48 -0.62 7.66
C PRO A 349 -23.47 -0.36 6.53
N ALA A 350 -23.66 0.90 6.12
CA ALA A 350 -24.45 1.30 4.97
C ALA A 350 -24.01 0.60 3.66
N PHE A 351 -22.74 0.16 3.58
CA PHE A 351 -22.18 -0.53 2.42
C PHE A 351 -22.25 -2.07 2.51
N HIS A 352 -22.90 -2.65 3.51
CA HIS A 352 -22.96 -4.12 3.66
C HIS A 352 -24.02 -4.82 2.78
N ALA A 353 -25.05 -4.12 2.32
CA ALA A 353 -26.16 -4.69 1.55
C ALA A 353 -26.06 -4.43 0.03
N LEU A 354 -24.83 -4.33 -0.48
CA LEU A 354 -24.56 -3.98 -1.87
C LEU A 354 -24.61 -5.20 -2.81
N PRO A 355 -24.91 -5.00 -4.10
CA PRO A 355 -24.81 -6.07 -5.09
C PRO A 355 -23.35 -6.54 -5.27
N PRO A 356 -23.12 -7.76 -5.82
CA PRO A 356 -21.79 -8.37 -5.88
C PRO A 356 -20.72 -7.52 -6.57
N GLU A 357 -21.05 -6.84 -7.67
CA GLU A 357 -20.13 -5.94 -8.38
C GLU A 357 -19.62 -4.80 -7.49
N ASN A 358 -20.51 -4.20 -6.70
CA ASN A 358 -20.17 -3.11 -5.79
C ASN A 358 -19.32 -3.59 -4.60
N ILE A 359 -19.54 -4.82 -4.13
CA ILE A 359 -18.67 -5.45 -3.11
C ILE A 359 -17.25 -5.62 -3.64
N GLN A 360 -17.09 -6.02 -4.91
CA GLN A 360 -15.77 -6.17 -5.53
C GLN A 360 -15.06 -4.82 -5.67
N LEU A 361 -15.75 -3.78 -6.14
CA LEU A 361 -15.21 -2.41 -6.23
C LEU A 361 -14.72 -1.93 -4.87
N LEU A 362 -15.54 -2.07 -3.83
CA LEU A 362 -15.19 -1.66 -2.46
C LEU A 362 -14.00 -2.46 -1.91
N THR A 363 -13.92 -3.75 -2.22
CA THR A 363 -12.78 -4.61 -1.83
C THR A 363 -11.50 -4.16 -2.51
N GLN A 364 -11.53 -3.84 -3.80
CA GLN A 364 -10.38 -3.31 -4.53
C GLN A 364 -9.94 -1.95 -3.98
N LEU A 365 -10.89 -1.04 -3.74
CA LEU A 365 -10.61 0.25 -3.13
C LEU A 365 -9.89 0.11 -1.78
N ARG A 366 -10.43 -0.71 -0.88
CA ARG A 366 -9.82 -1.00 0.43
C ARG A 366 -8.40 -1.55 0.30
N LEU A 367 -8.16 -2.45 -0.65
CA LEU A 367 -6.84 -3.00 -0.89
C LEU A 367 -5.85 -1.91 -1.33
N ARG A 368 -6.22 -1.10 -2.32
CA ARG A 368 -5.35 -0.02 -2.83
C ARG A 368 -5.09 1.05 -1.77
N LEU A 369 -6.09 1.43 -0.98
CA LEU A 369 -5.92 2.37 0.13
C LEU A 369 -5.00 1.83 1.22
N ASN A 370 -5.16 0.56 1.62
CA ASN A 370 -4.26 -0.08 2.59
C ASN A 370 -2.82 -0.16 2.07
N GLN A 371 -2.63 -0.47 0.78
CA GLN A 371 -1.32 -0.47 0.16
C GLN A 371 -0.69 0.92 0.19
N ALA A 372 -1.42 1.96 -0.24
CA ALA A 372 -0.96 3.35 -0.19
C ALA A 372 -0.59 3.78 1.24
N LEU A 373 -1.41 3.46 2.24
CA LEU A 373 -1.14 3.79 3.65
C LEU A 373 0.09 3.04 4.20
N SER A 374 0.27 1.78 3.80
CA SER A 374 1.48 1.01 4.09
C SER A 374 2.71 1.71 3.52
N ASP A 375 2.69 2.09 2.25
CA ASP A 375 3.81 2.74 1.56
C ASP A 375 4.12 4.12 2.16
N ILE A 376 3.09 4.95 2.41
CA ILE A 376 3.20 6.24 3.10
C ILE A 376 3.88 6.06 4.47
N SER A 377 3.41 5.11 5.28
CA SER A 377 3.96 4.89 6.62
C SER A 377 5.39 4.38 6.61
N ALA A 378 5.84 3.78 5.50
CA ALA A 378 7.19 3.27 5.34
C ALA A 378 8.20 4.36 4.96
N LEU A 379 7.76 5.55 4.53
CA LEU A 379 8.63 6.66 4.16
C LEU A 379 9.30 7.29 5.39
N PRO A 380 10.59 7.68 5.32
CA PRO A 380 11.29 8.32 6.44
C PRO A 380 10.65 9.63 6.92
N LEU A 381 9.95 10.34 6.04
CA LEU A 381 9.26 11.60 6.38
C LEU A 381 8.05 11.38 7.30
N PHE A 382 7.46 10.17 7.26
CA PHE A 382 6.28 9.84 8.05
C PHE A 382 6.55 9.96 9.55
N SER A 383 7.61 9.32 10.06
CA SER A 383 7.94 9.34 11.49
C SER A 383 8.33 10.74 12.00
N GLN A 384 8.88 11.59 11.13
CA GLN A 384 9.21 12.98 11.45
C GLN A 384 7.96 13.85 11.58
N THR A 385 6.94 13.57 10.77
CA THR A 385 5.72 14.39 10.70
C THR A 385 4.64 13.91 11.67
N TYR A 386 4.53 12.59 11.83
CA TYR A 386 3.59 11.89 12.70
C TYR A 386 4.35 11.07 13.75
N PRO A 387 4.87 11.73 14.79
CA PRO A 387 5.46 11.02 15.91
C PRO A 387 4.39 10.17 16.62
N PHE A 388 4.82 9.19 17.41
CA PHE A 388 3.91 8.22 18.02
C PHE A 388 2.89 8.81 19.02
N ASN A 389 3.09 10.05 19.46
CA ASN A 389 2.15 10.80 20.31
C ASN A 389 1.20 11.73 19.52
N SER A 390 1.12 11.58 18.20
CA SER A 390 0.19 12.33 17.35
C SER A 390 -1.25 11.79 17.40
N ASP A 391 -2.22 12.62 17.02
CA ASP A 391 -3.64 12.26 16.89
C ASP A 391 -3.84 11.09 15.89
N LEU A 392 -3.10 11.08 14.79
CA LEU A 392 -3.02 9.93 13.87
C LEU A 392 -2.65 8.64 14.61
N SER A 393 -1.60 8.69 15.43
CA SER A 393 -1.14 7.52 16.18
C SER A 393 -2.14 7.07 17.24
N GLU A 394 -2.85 8.01 17.87
CA GLU A 394 -3.97 7.71 18.76
C GLU A 394 -5.10 6.97 18.04
N THR A 395 -5.47 7.46 16.86
CA THR A 395 -6.48 6.82 16.01
C THR A 395 -6.06 5.40 15.64
N LEU A 396 -4.83 5.22 15.15
CA LEU A 396 -4.31 3.89 14.81
C LEU A 396 -4.21 2.97 16.04
N ARG A 397 -3.85 3.49 17.22
CA ARG A 397 -3.86 2.70 18.46
C ARG A 397 -5.26 2.20 18.81
N SER A 398 -6.28 3.04 18.64
CA SER A 398 -7.68 2.63 18.88
C SER A 398 -8.09 1.48 17.96
N TRP A 399 -7.59 1.48 16.71
CA TRP A 399 -7.87 0.44 15.73
C TRP A 399 -7.24 -0.92 16.06
N LEU A 400 -6.24 -0.99 16.94
CA LEU A 400 -5.67 -2.28 17.38
C LEU A 400 -6.69 -3.17 18.13
N GLN A 401 -7.77 -2.57 18.63
CA GLN A 401 -8.83 -3.27 19.37
C GLN A 401 -10.19 -3.26 18.64
N GLU A 402 -10.27 -2.65 17.45
CA GLU A 402 -11.50 -2.58 16.66
C GLU A 402 -11.88 -3.96 16.10
N PRO A 403 -13.15 -4.37 16.06
CA PRO A 403 -13.55 -5.69 15.53
C PRO A 403 -13.30 -5.86 14.03
N ASN A 404 -12.98 -4.77 13.31
CA ASN A 404 -12.71 -4.83 11.88
C ASN A 404 -11.26 -5.29 11.60
N ASP A 405 -11.13 -6.51 11.09
CA ASP A 405 -9.84 -7.13 10.73
C ASP A 405 -8.93 -6.22 9.89
N GLN A 406 -9.49 -5.48 8.93
CA GLN A 406 -8.69 -4.70 7.99
C GLN A 406 -8.20 -3.39 8.62
N LEU A 407 -9.00 -2.77 9.49
CA LEU A 407 -8.54 -1.61 10.27
C LEU A 407 -7.44 -2.04 11.26
N GLN A 408 -7.59 -3.21 11.90
CA GLN A 408 -6.52 -3.78 12.73
C GLN A 408 -5.23 -4.03 11.93
N ILE A 409 -5.34 -4.62 10.75
CA ILE A 409 -4.18 -4.87 9.86
C ILE A 409 -3.52 -3.54 9.47
N CYS A 410 -4.30 -2.56 9.02
CA CYS A 410 -3.81 -1.22 8.68
C CYS A 410 -3.02 -0.59 9.84
N ALA A 411 -3.60 -0.60 11.04
CA ALA A 411 -2.96 -0.09 12.24
C ALA A 411 -1.66 -0.82 12.59
N CYS A 412 -1.65 -2.16 12.53
CA CYS A 412 -0.45 -2.95 12.78
C CYS A 412 0.67 -2.62 11.79
N VAL A 413 0.34 -2.45 10.51
CA VAL A 413 1.32 -2.14 9.46
C VAL A 413 1.88 -0.72 9.66
N MET A 414 1.01 0.28 9.79
CA MET A 414 1.43 1.68 9.91
C MET A 414 2.23 1.94 11.19
N LEU A 415 1.75 1.45 12.34
CA LEU A 415 2.47 1.58 13.62
C LEU A 415 3.71 0.70 13.66
N GLY A 416 3.69 -0.47 13.02
CA GLY A 416 4.86 -1.33 12.83
C GLY A 416 5.95 -0.65 12.02
N ASN A 417 5.60 0.10 10.97
CA ASN A 417 6.55 0.90 10.20
C ASN A 417 7.11 2.09 10.98
N LEU A 418 6.36 2.63 11.95
CA LEU A 418 6.86 3.65 12.88
C LEU A 418 7.82 3.06 13.93
N ALA A 419 7.68 1.78 14.26
CA ALA A 419 8.51 1.04 15.22
C ALA A 419 9.88 0.60 14.65
N ARG A 420 10.68 1.56 14.14
CA ARG A 420 12.00 1.30 13.53
C ARG A 420 13.18 1.73 14.39
N GLU A 421 12.95 2.58 15.38
CA GLU A 421 13.99 3.08 16.29
C GLU A 421 13.79 2.54 17.70
N ASP A 422 14.88 2.10 18.34
CA ASP A 422 14.84 1.51 19.68
C ASP A 422 14.11 2.39 20.71
N LYS A 423 14.30 3.72 20.65
CA LYS A 423 13.62 4.68 21.53
C LYS A 423 12.11 4.68 21.33
N ILE A 424 11.64 4.67 20.08
CA ILE A 424 10.22 4.64 19.74
C ILE A 424 9.62 3.30 20.17
N CYS A 425 10.28 2.18 19.84
CA CYS A 425 9.86 0.85 20.28
C CYS A 425 9.76 0.76 21.80
N THR A 426 10.72 1.34 22.52
CA THR A 426 10.74 1.36 23.97
C THR A 426 9.56 2.16 24.54
N SER A 427 9.29 3.34 23.98
CA SER A 427 8.14 4.16 24.39
C SER A 427 6.80 3.47 24.10
N MET A 428 6.65 2.84 22.92
CA MET A 428 5.45 2.06 22.57
C MET A 428 5.13 0.96 23.58
N VAL A 429 6.16 0.30 24.13
CA VAL A 429 5.97 -0.77 25.12
C VAL A 429 5.80 -0.22 26.53
N LYS A 430 6.70 0.65 26.99
CA LYS A 430 6.74 1.10 28.40
C LYS A 430 5.70 2.18 28.71
N ASP A 431 5.52 3.15 27.82
CA ASP A 431 4.66 4.32 28.08
C ASP A 431 3.23 4.07 27.61
N PHE A 432 3.07 3.48 26.42
CA PHE A 432 1.77 3.32 25.76
C PHE A 432 1.20 1.90 25.82
N GLN A 433 1.98 0.92 26.30
CA GLN A 433 1.55 -0.47 26.48
C GLN A 433 0.95 -1.12 25.22
N VAL A 434 1.41 -0.75 24.03
CA VAL A 434 0.89 -1.22 22.73
C VAL A 434 0.93 -2.74 22.60
N HIS A 435 1.91 -3.38 23.24
CA HIS A 435 2.06 -4.83 23.27
C HIS A 435 0.88 -5.56 23.94
N ILE A 436 0.15 -4.93 24.85
CA ILE A 436 -0.98 -5.55 25.58
C ILE A 436 -2.14 -5.91 24.63
N PRO A 437 -2.73 -4.97 23.86
CA PRO A 437 -3.78 -5.33 22.90
C PRO A 437 -3.28 -6.32 21.84
N LEU A 438 -2.03 -6.19 21.37
CA LEU A 438 -1.45 -7.12 20.40
C LEU A 438 -1.39 -8.56 20.94
N ILE A 439 -0.92 -8.75 22.18
CA ILE A 439 -0.89 -10.07 22.84
C ILE A 439 -2.31 -10.60 23.10
N ALA A 440 -3.27 -9.73 23.41
CA ALA A 440 -4.66 -10.13 23.54
C ALA A 440 -5.21 -10.67 22.22
N THR A 441 -4.91 -10.02 21.08
CA THR A 441 -5.29 -10.50 19.75
C THR A 441 -4.68 -11.87 19.43
N LEU A 442 -3.41 -12.11 19.78
CA LEU A 442 -2.79 -13.44 19.61
C LEU A 442 -3.49 -14.55 20.43
N ASN A 443 -4.18 -14.19 21.52
CA ASN A 443 -4.92 -15.13 22.36
C ASN A 443 -6.39 -15.34 21.92
N SER A 444 -6.86 -14.57 20.94
CA SER A 444 -8.24 -14.63 20.43
C SER A 444 -8.42 -15.68 19.32
N ASP A 445 -9.58 -15.68 18.67
CA ASP A 445 -9.92 -16.41 17.45
C ASP A 445 -9.72 -15.58 16.17
N ALA A 446 -8.91 -14.52 16.23
CA ALA A 446 -8.58 -13.66 15.10
C ALA A 446 -8.11 -14.44 13.87
N LYS A 447 -8.44 -13.90 12.68
CA LYS A 447 -8.08 -14.52 11.40
C LYS A 447 -6.57 -14.51 11.17
N ALA A 448 -6.09 -15.46 10.38
CA ALA A 448 -4.69 -15.62 10.02
C ALA A 448 -4.00 -14.32 9.53
N ALA A 449 -4.71 -13.50 8.74
CA ALA A 449 -4.17 -12.23 8.23
C ALA A 449 -3.92 -11.21 9.37
N VAL A 450 -4.84 -11.10 10.32
CA VAL A 450 -4.69 -10.25 11.51
C VAL A 450 -3.54 -10.75 12.38
N LEU A 451 -3.51 -12.06 12.68
CA LEU A 451 -2.44 -12.67 13.46
C LEU A 451 -1.07 -12.41 12.81
N TYR A 452 -0.96 -12.52 11.49
CA TYR A 452 0.28 -12.25 10.77
C TYR A 452 0.73 -10.80 10.90
N ALA A 453 -0.20 -9.83 10.78
CA ALA A 453 0.10 -8.40 10.95
C ALA A 453 0.54 -8.07 12.40
N VAL A 454 -0.17 -8.62 13.40
CA VAL A 454 0.15 -8.47 14.82
C VAL A 454 1.53 -9.05 15.15
N LEU A 455 1.84 -10.25 14.64
CA LEU A 455 3.17 -10.86 14.80
C LEU A 455 4.26 -9.99 14.16
N GLY A 456 4.01 -9.43 12.97
CA GLY A 456 4.92 -8.50 12.31
C GLY A 456 5.23 -7.27 13.17
N PHE A 457 4.20 -6.65 13.76
CA PHE A 457 4.38 -5.49 14.63
C PHE A 457 5.14 -5.86 15.92
N LEU A 458 4.77 -6.96 16.59
CA LEU A 458 5.46 -7.42 17.79
C LEU A 458 6.93 -7.78 17.52
N LYS A 459 7.26 -8.29 16.33
CA LYS A 459 8.65 -8.53 15.93
C LYS A 459 9.46 -7.24 15.87
N ASN A 460 8.89 -6.15 15.34
CA ASN A 460 9.56 -4.85 15.35
C ASN A 460 9.80 -4.36 16.78
N LEU A 461 8.80 -4.49 17.66
CA LEU A 461 8.94 -4.13 19.08
C LEU A 461 10.00 -4.98 19.81
N ALA A 462 10.16 -6.25 19.45
CA ALA A 462 11.12 -7.17 20.06
C ALA A 462 12.58 -6.96 19.61
N ILE A 463 12.85 -6.09 18.62
CA ILE A 463 14.21 -5.71 18.24
C ILE A 463 14.91 -5.00 19.40
N ALA A 464 14.22 -4.04 20.03
CA ALA A 464 14.76 -3.27 21.14
C ALA A 464 14.99 -4.18 22.37
N THR A 465 16.23 -4.23 22.86
CA THR A 465 16.62 -5.13 23.97
C THR A 465 15.82 -4.86 25.24
N ASP A 466 15.55 -3.58 25.55
CA ASP A 466 14.78 -3.14 26.70
C ASP A 466 13.33 -3.64 26.73
N ASN A 467 12.78 -3.99 25.58
CA ASN A 467 11.39 -4.46 25.47
C ASN A 467 11.24 -5.94 25.79
N LYS A 468 12.28 -6.75 25.63
CA LYS A 468 12.20 -8.21 25.72
C LYS A 468 11.62 -8.66 27.05
N GLU A 469 12.11 -8.12 28.16
CA GLU A 469 11.62 -8.49 29.50
C GLU A 469 10.15 -8.11 29.71
N HIS A 470 9.73 -6.96 29.19
CA HIS A 470 8.35 -6.47 29.27
C HIS A 470 7.41 -7.37 28.46
N LEU A 471 7.79 -7.69 27.21
CA LEU A 471 7.05 -8.60 26.34
C LEU A 471 6.91 -9.99 26.99
N GLY A 472 7.99 -10.50 27.56
CA GLY A 472 8.01 -11.76 28.30
C GLY A 472 7.07 -11.76 29.50
N SER A 473 7.16 -10.72 30.33
CA SER A 473 6.31 -10.54 31.52
C SER A 473 4.82 -10.38 31.15
N ALA A 474 4.52 -9.81 29.98
CA ALA A 474 3.18 -9.72 29.44
C ALA A 474 2.63 -11.04 28.86
N GLY A 475 3.39 -12.13 28.92
CA GLY A 475 2.93 -13.46 28.52
C GLY A 475 3.04 -13.75 27.02
N ILE A 476 3.91 -13.05 26.29
CA ILE A 476 4.06 -13.24 24.83
C ILE A 476 4.37 -14.69 24.45
N ILE A 477 5.20 -15.39 25.22
CA ILE A 477 5.62 -16.78 24.93
C ILE A 477 4.42 -17.73 24.93
N LYS A 478 3.53 -17.59 25.92
CA LYS A 478 2.28 -18.36 25.99
C LYS A 478 1.32 -18.02 24.85
N ALA A 479 1.26 -16.74 24.47
CA ALA A 479 0.40 -16.30 23.38
C ALA A 479 0.84 -16.90 22.03
N VAL A 480 2.13 -16.80 21.71
CA VAL A 480 2.68 -17.33 20.45
C VAL A 480 2.71 -18.86 20.41
N SER A 481 2.77 -19.55 21.57
CA SER A 481 2.87 -21.01 21.58
C SER A 481 1.67 -21.72 21.00
N ARG A 482 0.47 -21.11 21.09
CA ARG A 482 -0.75 -21.64 20.48
C ARG A 482 -0.68 -21.62 18.96
N LEU A 483 0.05 -20.68 18.38
CA LEU A 483 0.15 -20.47 16.94
C LEU A 483 1.07 -21.48 16.27
N TRP A 484 1.94 -22.17 17.02
CA TRP A 484 2.75 -23.27 16.48
C TRP A 484 1.88 -24.46 16.04
N ALA A 485 0.68 -24.61 16.60
CA ALA A 485 -0.27 -25.64 16.21
C ALA A 485 -1.15 -25.26 14.99
N PHE A 486 -0.97 -24.07 14.39
CA PHE A 486 -1.74 -23.64 13.21
C PHE A 486 -1.19 -24.28 11.91
N GLU A 487 -1.37 -25.59 11.76
CA GLU A 487 -0.79 -26.39 10.66
C GLU A 487 -1.21 -25.93 9.25
N THR A 488 -2.36 -25.27 9.12
CA THR A 488 -2.88 -24.80 7.82
C THR A 488 -2.28 -23.46 7.37
N VAL A 489 -1.49 -22.78 8.21
CA VAL A 489 -0.97 -21.43 7.93
C VAL A 489 0.53 -21.33 8.28
N PRO A 490 1.43 -21.87 7.43
CA PRO A 490 2.87 -21.93 7.71
C PRO A 490 3.52 -20.57 7.97
N GLN A 491 3.04 -19.50 7.34
CA GLN A 491 3.55 -18.14 7.55
C GLN A 491 3.31 -17.63 8.98
N VAL A 492 2.20 -18.02 9.61
CA VAL A 492 1.90 -17.67 11.01
C VAL A 492 2.78 -18.51 11.94
N GLN A 493 2.93 -19.81 11.68
CA GLN A 493 3.83 -20.69 12.46
C GLN A 493 5.28 -20.16 12.43
N PHE A 494 5.80 -19.85 11.24
CA PHE A 494 7.13 -19.29 11.07
C PHE A 494 7.30 -17.96 11.79
N SER A 495 6.35 -17.03 11.62
CA SER A 495 6.42 -15.71 12.26
C SER A 495 6.36 -15.81 13.79
N ALA A 496 5.53 -16.72 14.34
CA ALA A 496 5.45 -16.98 15.78
C ALA A 496 6.73 -17.61 16.35
N ALA A 497 7.30 -18.61 15.67
CA ALA A 497 8.59 -19.19 16.04
C ALA A 497 9.71 -18.11 16.01
N SER A 498 9.68 -17.24 15.00
CA SER A 498 10.66 -16.17 14.85
C SER A 498 10.56 -15.10 15.92
N LEU A 499 9.34 -14.67 16.25
CA LEU A 499 9.09 -13.75 17.36
C LEU A 499 9.58 -14.35 18.69
N THR A 500 9.36 -15.64 18.90
CA THR A 500 9.83 -16.34 20.11
C THR A 500 11.34 -16.25 20.25
N ARG A 501 12.09 -16.59 19.19
CA ARG A 501 13.55 -16.43 19.18
C ARG A 501 13.94 -15.01 19.52
N GLN A 502 13.30 -14.03 18.89
CA GLN A 502 13.64 -12.63 19.04
C GLN A 502 13.43 -12.11 20.47
N VAL A 503 12.35 -12.52 21.13
CA VAL A 503 12.04 -12.17 22.52
C VAL A 503 13.02 -12.80 23.51
N ILE A 504 13.53 -14.01 23.24
CA ILE A 504 14.44 -14.71 24.16
C ILE A 504 15.92 -14.35 23.97
N VAL A 505 16.32 -13.86 22.78
CA VAL A 505 17.74 -13.56 22.50
C VAL A 505 18.27 -12.57 23.52
N SER A 506 19.31 -12.96 24.25
CA SER A 506 19.93 -12.16 25.31
C SER A 506 19.00 -11.81 26.48
N SER A 507 17.90 -12.56 26.68
CA SER A 507 17.02 -12.45 27.86
C SER A 507 16.95 -13.79 28.58
N PHE A 508 17.70 -13.91 29.66
CA PHE A 508 17.74 -15.12 30.50
C PHE A 508 16.37 -15.43 31.11
N ASN A 509 15.64 -14.41 31.58
CA ASN A 509 14.31 -14.60 32.16
C ASN A 509 13.30 -15.10 31.13
N ASN A 510 13.35 -14.62 29.88
CA ASN A 510 12.46 -15.12 28.82
C ASN A 510 12.80 -16.56 28.41
N ILE A 511 14.07 -16.96 28.48
CA ILE A 511 14.46 -18.36 28.32
C ILE A 511 13.88 -19.20 29.45
N SER A 512 13.93 -18.71 30.69
CA SER A 512 13.29 -19.36 31.83
C SER A 512 11.79 -19.55 31.61
N ARG A 513 11.08 -18.49 31.16
CA ARG A 513 9.66 -18.54 30.78
C ARG A 513 9.38 -19.55 29.65
N LEU A 514 10.26 -19.66 28.65
CA LEU A 514 10.12 -20.65 27.57
C LEU A 514 10.25 -22.10 28.09
N LEU A 515 11.00 -22.29 29.17
CA LEU A 515 11.20 -23.58 29.83
C LEU A 515 10.20 -23.86 30.96
N GLU A 516 9.26 -22.95 31.25
CA GLU A 516 8.20 -23.15 32.25
C GLU A 516 7.29 -24.33 31.88
N PRO A 517 6.71 -25.03 32.87
CA PRO A 517 5.78 -26.12 32.63
C PRO A 517 4.48 -25.57 32.01
N LEU A 518 3.85 -26.35 31.15
CA LEU A 518 2.53 -25.98 30.61
C LEU A 518 1.43 -26.03 31.68
N SER A 519 1.63 -26.79 32.75
CA SER A 519 0.77 -26.81 33.93
C SER A 519 1.57 -26.70 35.23
N PRO A 520 1.17 -25.84 36.18
CA PRO A 520 1.81 -25.76 37.49
C PRO A 520 1.47 -26.95 38.39
N ASP A 521 0.43 -27.72 38.07
CA ASP A 521 0.00 -28.92 38.81
C ASP A 521 1.00 -30.07 38.59
N PRO A 522 1.74 -30.52 39.63
CA PRO A 522 2.72 -31.60 39.51
C PRO A 522 2.15 -32.94 39.03
N ASP A 523 0.85 -33.17 39.26
CA ASP A 523 0.18 -34.42 38.87
C ASP A 523 -0.30 -34.39 37.40
N SER A 524 -0.25 -33.22 36.75
CA SER A 524 -0.62 -33.07 35.36
C SER A 524 0.47 -33.59 34.43
N PRO A 525 0.15 -34.38 33.38
CA PRO A 525 1.10 -34.70 32.32
C PRO A 525 1.67 -33.47 31.59
N ALA A 526 1.02 -32.32 31.72
CA ALA A 526 1.49 -31.05 31.19
C ALA A 526 2.57 -30.38 32.06
N ASN A 527 2.89 -30.92 33.25
CA ASN A 527 3.97 -30.42 34.11
C ASN A 527 5.37 -30.81 33.59
N SER A 528 5.49 -31.97 32.95
CA SER A 528 6.75 -32.41 32.32
C SER A 528 6.97 -31.82 30.92
N ARG A 529 5.97 -31.12 30.37
CA ARG A 529 6.05 -30.45 29.08
C ARG A 529 6.23 -28.96 29.27
N THR A 530 7.06 -28.32 28.45
CA THR A 530 7.29 -26.88 28.47
C THR A 530 6.79 -26.23 27.19
N TYR A 531 6.87 -24.90 27.09
CA TYR A 531 6.66 -24.23 25.81
C TYR A 531 7.73 -24.64 24.78
N LEU A 532 8.98 -24.87 25.19
CA LEU A 532 10.00 -25.45 24.30
C LEU A 532 9.58 -26.83 23.77
N SER A 533 8.92 -27.68 24.57
CA SER A 533 8.38 -28.96 24.07
C SER A 533 7.42 -28.79 22.89
N LEU A 534 6.65 -27.69 22.86
CA LEU A 534 5.73 -27.40 21.75
C LEU A 534 6.49 -26.98 20.48
N LEU A 535 7.57 -26.20 20.62
CA LEU A 535 8.46 -25.86 19.50
C LEU A 535 9.17 -27.11 18.94
N LEU A 536 9.68 -27.99 19.81
CA LEU A 536 10.31 -29.24 19.38
C LEU A 536 9.30 -30.13 18.63
N SER A 537 8.05 -30.21 19.11
CA SER A 537 6.98 -30.90 18.37
C SER A 537 6.68 -30.26 17.00
N LEU A 538 6.73 -28.92 16.89
CA LEU A 538 6.61 -28.24 15.59
C LEU A 538 7.79 -28.59 14.67
N PHE A 539 9.01 -28.67 15.19
CA PHE A 539 10.20 -29.07 14.42
C PHE A 539 10.05 -30.47 13.82
N GLU A 540 9.56 -31.43 14.59
CA GLU A 540 9.35 -32.81 14.12
C GLU A 540 8.31 -32.89 13.01
N LYS A 541 7.19 -32.18 13.16
CA LYS A 541 6.05 -32.24 12.23
C LYS A 541 6.23 -31.40 10.99
N SER A 542 7.00 -30.32 11.07
CA SER A 542 7.14 -29.36 9.96
C SER A 542 7.99 -29.94 8.84
N ALA A 543 7.57 -29.74 7.59
CA ALA A 543 8.41 -29.95 6.41
C ALA A 543 9.16 -28.67 5.99
N SER A 544 8.85 -27.53 6.62
CA SER A 544 9.41 -26.23 6.24
C SER A 544 10.81 -26.03 6.83
N THR A 545 11.83 -26.02 5.97
CA THR A 545 13.22 -25.74 6.35
C THR A 545 13.35 -24.42 7.12
N PRO A 546 12.74 -23.28 6.70
CA PRO A 546 12.79 -22.03 7.46
C PRO A 546 12.29 -22.16 8.91
N ILE A 547 11.21 -22.90 9.16
CA ILE A 547 10.69 -23.14 10.52
C ILE A 547 11.71 -23.94 11.34
N LYS A 548 12.26 -25.02 10.76
CA LYS A 548 13.26 -25.86 11.44
C LYS A 548 14.50 -25.06 11.83
N ILE A 549 14.97 -24.19 10.93
CA ILE A 549 16.11 -23.31 11.20
C ILE A 549 15.79 -22.33 12.31
N GLU A 550 14.61 -21.69 12.31
CA GLU A 550 14.28 -20.74 13.36
C GLU A 550 14.19 -21.40 14.75
N ILE A 551 13.71 -22.65 14.81
CA ILE A 551 13.71 -23.45 16.04
C ILE A 551 15.15 -23.79 16.46
N GLY A 552 16.01 -24.25 15.55
CA GLY A 552 17.42 -24.49 15.84
C GLY A 552 18.14 -23.24 16.37
N ARG A 553 17.90 -22.08 15.75
CA ARG A 553 18.46 -20.80 16.18
C ARG A 553 17.90 -20.34 17.54
N THR A 554 16.66 -20.71 17.86
CA THR A 554 16.09 -20.54 19.21
C THR A 554 16.92 -21.30 20.24
N ILE A 555 17.23 -22.56 19.98
CA ILE A 555 18.05 -23.39 20.89
C ILE A 555 19.50 -22.87 20.97
N CYS A 556 20.06 -22.41 19.86
CA CYS A 556 21.36 -21.73 19.86
C CYS A 556 21.36 -20.50 20.79
N ALA A 557 20.31 -19.68 20.73
CA ALA A 557 20.15 -18.51 21.61
C ALA A 557 20.03 -18.90 23.10
N ILE A 558 19.33 -20.01 23.40
CA ILE A 558 19.26 -20.58 24.75
C ILE A 558 20.66 -20.95 25.24
N CYS A 559 21.40 -21.76 24.47
CA CYS A 559 22.74 -22.23 24.83
C CYS A 559 23.72 -21.07 25.06
N ARG A 560 23.67 -20.06 24.19
CA ARG A 560 24.49 -18.84 24.31
C ARG A 560 24.20 -18.07 25.58
N SER A 561 22.92 -17.83 25.88
CA SER A 561 22.53 -17.00 27.01
C SER A 561 22.80 -17.71 28.34
N ILE A 562 22.60 -19.03 28.42
CA ILE A 562 22.99 -19.83 29.58
C ILE A 562 24.50 -19.74 29.79
N ASN A 563 25.31 -19.92 28.74
CA ASN A 563 26.76 -19.86 28.86
C ASN A 563 27.28 -18.46 29.24
N GLN A 564 26.65 -17.40 28.73
CA GLN A 564 26.96 -16.02 29.15
C GLN A 564 26.62 -15.80 30.63
N ARG A 565 25.42 -16.22 31.06
CA ARG A 565 24.98 -16.09 32.46
C ARG A 565 25.89 -16.85 33.43
N GLN A 566 26.47 -17.98 33.02
CA GLN A 566 27.48 -18.72 33.80
C GLN A 566 28.74 -17.90 34.11
N GLN A 567 29.06 -16.89 33.31
CA GLN A 567 30.25 -16.06 33.47
C GLN A 567 30.00 -14.81 34.33
N ASP A 568 28.74 -14.51 34.67
CA ASP A 568 28.30 -13.27 35.34
C ASP A 568 28.39 -13.34 36.89
N GLY A 569 29.27 -14.19 37.43
CA GLY A 569 29.47 -14.36 38.87
C GLY A 569 28.81 -15.60 39.46
N SER A 570 28.96 -15.79 40.79
CA SER A 570 28.60 -17.06 41.44
C SER A 570 27.10 -17.34 41.47
N GLU A 571 26.26 -16.35 41.81
CA GLU A 571 24.80 -16.52 41.87
C GLU A 571 24.20 -16.77 40.48
N ALA A 572 24.60 -15.97 39.49
CA ALA A 572 24.19 -16.14 38.09
C ALA A 572 24.62 -17.50 37.52
N SER A 573 25.80 -18.00 37.93
CA SER A 573 26.26 -19.34 37.55
C SER A 573 25.40 -20.47 38.12
N ILE A 574 24.84 -20.30 39.33
CA ILE A 574 23.92 -21.28 39.92
C ILE A 574 22.60 -21.29 39.13
N GLU A 575 22.00 -20.12 38.91
CA GLU A 575 20.76 -20.00 38.11
C GLU A 575 20.93 -20.61 36.72
N ALA A 576 22.05 -20.32 36.05
CA ALA A 576 22.34 -20.85 34.73
C ALA A 576 22.55 -22.37 34.74
N SER A 577 23.14 -22.92 35.81
CA SER A 577 23.29 -24.37 35.98
C SER A 577 21.94 -25.05 36.18
N GLU A 578 21.07 -24.49 37.03
CA GLU A 578 19.72 -25.01 37.27
C GLU A 578 18.87 -25.01 35.99
N LEU A 579 18.93 -23.90 35.24
CA LEU A 579 18.21 -23.78 33.97
C LEU A 579 18.76 -24.73 32.91
N SER A 580 20.09 -24.91 32.87
CA SER A 580 20.75 -25.89 32.00
C SER A 580 20.35 -27.32 32.35
N GLU A 581 20.28 -27.67 33.63
CA GLU A 581 19.83 -29.00 34.06
C GLU A 581 18.38 -29.24 33.65
N ARG A 582 17.50 -28.25 33.87
CA ARG A 582 16.10 -28.30 33.44
C ARG A 582 15.96 -28.50 31.94
N LEU A 583 16.73 -27.77 31.13
CA LEU A 583 16.73 -27.87 29.67
C LEU A 583 16.96 -29.33 29.23
N TYR A 584 18.05 -29.94 29.67
CA TYR A 584 18.42 -31.29 29.23
C TYR A 584 17.58 -32.39 29.88
N LYS A 585 17.09 -32.18 31.11
CA LYS A 585 16.23 -33.16 31.80
C LYS A 585 14.85 -33.27 31.17
N LEU A 586 14.29 -32.16 30.68
CA LEU A 586 12.95 -32.14 30.08
C LEU A 586 12.97 -32.34 28.56
N HIS A 587 14.12 -32.16 27.91
CA HIS A 587 14.24 -32.15 26.44
C HIS A 587 15.49 -32.93 25.98
N GLU A 588 15.37 -34.24 25.87
CA GLU A 588 16.46 -35.12 25.40
C GLU A 588 16.80 -34.88 23.91
N ASP A 589 15.78 -34.53 23.12
CA ASP A 589 15.80 -34.26 21.67
C ASP A 589 16.25 -32.83 21.31
N VAL A 590 16.62 -32.01 22.29
CA VAL A 590 16.92 -30.58 22.11
C VAL A 590 18.10 -30.32 21.17
N ALA A 591 18.97 -31.30 20.93
CA ALA A 591 20.07 -31.18 19.98
C ALA A 591 19.65 -31.38 18.51
N TRP A 592 18.51 -32.03 18.23
CA TRP A 592 18.11 -32.38 16.86
C TRP A 592 17.92 -31.16 15.94
N PRO A 593 17.30 -30.05 16.38
CA PRO A 593 17.16 -28.88 15.53
C PRO A 593 18.49 -28.24 15.19
N ILE A 594 19.48 -28.29 16.09
CA ILE A 594 20.84 -27.83 15.82
C ILE A 594 21.54 -28.78 14.83
N GLY A 595 21.31 -30.08 14.94
CA GLY A 595 21.73 -31.06 13.93
C GLY A 595 21.27 -30.70 12.51
N SER A 596 20.03 -30.20 12.36
CA SER A 596 19.53 -29.72 11.06
C SER A 596 20.20 -28.43 10.57
N MET A 597 20.64 -27.56 11.49
CA MET A 597 21.37 -26.33 11.13
C MET A 597 22.75 -26.63 10.52
N VAL A 598 23.44 -27.68 11.00
CA VAL A 598 24.77 -28.05 10.52
C VAL A 598 24.73 -28.88 9.24
N THR A 599 23.61 -29.54 8.92
CA THR A 599 23.45 -30.37 7.71
C THR A 599 22.84 -29.65 6.51
N GLN A 600 22.04 -28.60 6.72
CA GLN A 600 21.54 -27.76 5.61
C GLN A 600 22.67 -27.02 4.91
N THR A 601 22.53 -26.70 3.62
CA THR A 601 23.59 -26.07 2.80
C THR A 601 23.25 -24.65 2.30
N GLU A 602 22.04 -24.17 2.57
CA GLU A 602 21.50 -22.91 2.04
C GLU A 602 22.08 -21.67 2.73
N TRP A 603 22.27 -21.73 4.05
CA TRP A 603 22.72 -20.60 4.87
C TRP A 603 23.98 -20.93 5.63
N PRO A 604 25.17 -20.57 5.10
CA PRO A 604 26.44 -20.88 5.73
C PRO A 604 26.55 -20.31 7.17
N VAL A 605 26.01 -19.12 7.42
CA VAL A 605 26.01 -18.51 8.77
C VAL A 605 25.26 -19.37 9.79
N VAL A 606 24.14 -19.96 9.39
CA VAL A 606 23.34 -20.85 10.24
C VAL A 606 24.11 -22.12 10.59
N GLN A 607 24.89 -22.69 9.66
CA GLN A 607 25.79 -23.81 9.98
C GLN A 607 26.79 -23.44 11.07
N SER A 608 27.43 -22.27 10.93
CA SER A 608 28.41 -21.78 11.91
C SER A 608 27.79 -21.55 13.29
N GLU A 609 26.56 -21.01 13.34
CA GLU A 609 25.80 -20.89 14.59
C GLU A 609 25.51 -22.26 15.21
N GLY A 610 25.23 -23.28 14.37
CA GLY A 610 24.97 -24.65 14.80
C GLY A 610 26.19 -25.34 15.40
N TRP A 611 27.34 -25.27 14.74
CA TRP A 611 28.60 -25.83 15.26
C TRP A 611 28.98 -25.23 16.61
N PHE A 612 28.84 -23.92 16.72
CA PHE A 612 29.09 -23.23 17.98
C PHE A 612 28.12 -23.69 19.09
N ALA A 613 26.83 -23.86 18.78
CA ALA A 613 25.84 -24.32 19.74
C ALA A 613 26.10 -25.76 20.21
N LEU A 614 26.40 -26.70 19.30
CA LEU A 614 26.75 -28.08 19.67
C LEU A 614 27.98 -28.11 20.59
N ALA A 615 29.02 -27.33 20.26
CA ALA A 615 30.20 -27.22 21.10
C ALA A 615 29.86 -26.71 22.50
N LEU A 616 29.02 -25.67 22.60
CA LEU A 616 28.53 -25.16 23.88
C LEU A 616 27.75 -26.21 24.68
N MET A 617 26.81 -26.93 24.05
CA MET A 617 26.03 -27.99 24.70
C MET A 617 26.94 -29.08 25.29
N ALA A 618 27.90 -29.55 24.50
CA ALA A 618 28.85 -30.59 24.91
C ALA A 618 29.77 -30.19 26.07
N SER A 619 29.76 -28.92 26.51
CA SER A 619 30.56 -28.46 27.68
C SER A 619 30.03 -28.99 29.01
N THR A 620 28.81 -29.52 29.03
CA THR A 620 28.17 -30.10 30.22
C THR A 620 27.91 -31.59 29.99
N PRO A 621 27.96 -32.44 31.03
CA PRO A 621 27.71 -33.87 30.88
C PRO A 621 26.34 -34.17 30.25
N SER A 622 25.27 -33.51 30.72
CA SER A 622 23.91 -33.70 30.20
C SER A 622 23.77 -33.18 28.76
N GLY A 623 24.41 -32.06 28.43
CA GLY A 623 24.41 -31.56 27.05
C GLY A 623 25.22 -32.41 26.10
N ALA A 624 26.34 -33.00 26.54
CA ALA A 624 27.09 -33.97 25.74
C ALA A 624 26.24 -35.22 25.43
N LEU A 625 25.42 -35.68 26.37
CA LEU A 625 24.46 -36.76 26.16
C LEU A 625 23.44 -36.42 25.06
N ALA A 626 22.83 -35.24 25.13
CA ALA A 626 21.89 -34.76 24.11
C ALA A 626 22.56 -34.63 22.73
N VAL A 627 23.80 -34.13 22.66
CA VAL A 627 24.52 -34.05 21.39
C VAL A 627 24.78 -35.45 20.82
N VAL A 628 25.23 -36.41 21.62
CA VAL A 628 25.45 -37.79 21.17
C VAL A 628 24.18 -38.41 20.59
N ASP A 629 23.02 -38.11 21.17
CA ASP A 629 21.74 -38.53 20.61
C ASP A 629 21.50 -37.95 19.20
N SER A 630 21.78 -36.66 18.97
CA SER A 630 21.72 -36.08 17.61
C SER A 630 22.70 -36.72 16.61
N LEU A 631 23.84 -37.24 17.08
CA LEU A 631 24.83 -37.94 16.24
C LEU A 631 24.35 -39.32 15.78
N GLN A 632 23.21 -39.81 16.29
CA GLN A 632 22.55 -40.98 15.74
C GLN A 632 22.17 -40.77 14.27
N ASN A 633 21.90 -39.53 13.86
CA ASN A 633 21.74 -39.16 12.47
C ASN A 633 23.09 -39.19 11.73
N MET A 634 23.21 -40.09 10.76
CA MET A 634 24.45 -40.29 9.98
C MET A 634 24.86 -39.03 9.20
N CYS A 635 23.92 -38.19 8.77
CA CYS A 635 24.26 -36.93 8.11
C CYS A 635 24.97 -35.98 9.08
N VAL A 636 24.50 -35.87 10.31
CA VAL A 636 25.14 -35.00 11.34
C VAL A 636 26.53 -35.52 11.67
N PHE A 637 26.66 -36.84 11.85
CA PHE A 637 27.96 -37.47 12.12
C PHE A 637 28.95 -37.30 10.96
N GLN A 638 28.50 -37.50 9.72
CA GLN A 638 29.34 -37.30 8.53
C GLN A 638 29.79 -35.85 8.41
N MET A 639 28.89 -34.89 8.66
CA MET A 639 29.22 -33.46 8.64
C MET A 639 30.30 -33.08 9.65
N ILE A 640 30.38 -33.75 10.81
CA ILE A 640 31.49 -33.55 11.76
C ILE A 640 32.81 -33.97 11.12
N SER A 641 32.88 -35.19 10.57
CA SER A 641 34.08 -35.68 9.89
C SER A 641 34.50 -34.74 8.76
N ASP A 642 33.57 -34.34 7.90
CA ASP A 642 33.84 -33.49 6.75
C ASP A 642 34.34 -32.10 7.16
N THR A 643 33.73 -31.50 8.20
CA THR A 643 34.12 -30.18 8.70
C THR A 643 35.50 -30.23 9.37
N VAL A 644 35.80 -31.29 10.13
CA VAL A 644 37.10 -31.45 10.80
C VAL A 644 38.23 -31.74 9.79
N LYS A 645 37.95 -32.54 8.75
CA LYS A 645 38.90 -32.91 7.69
C LYS A 645 39.03 -31.87 6.58
N VAL A 646 38.20 -30.82 6.59
CA VAL A 646 38.22 -29.81 5.53
C VAL A 646 39.63 -29.20 5.39
N VAL A 647 40.18 -29.27 4.19
CA VAL A 647 41.47 -28.67 3.87
C VAL A 647 41.25 -27.19 3.61
N ILE A 648 41.86 -26.35 4.45
CA ILE A 648 41.75 -24.90 4.36
C ILE A 648 43.04 -24.36 3.73
N SER A 649 42.93 -23.77 2.55
CA SER A 649 44.04 -23.14 1.84
C SER A 649 44.69 -22.03 2.66
N GLU A 650 46.00 -21.85 2.50
CA GLU A 650 46.74 -20.77 3.15
C GLU A 650 46.36 -19.40 2.58
N ALA A 651 46.53 -18.35 3.38
CA ALA A 651 46.23 -16.98 2.95
C ALA A 651 47.11 -16.59 1.76
N SER A 652 46.50 -16.24 0.63
CA SER A 652 47.23 -15.78 -0.55
C SER A 652 47.34 -14.25 -0.55
N GLY A 653 48.50 -13.74 -1.01
CA GLY A 653 48.71 -12.32 -1.26
C GLY A 653 47.91 -11.88 -2.50
N GLY A 654 46.59 -11.79 -2.36
CA GLY A 654 45.65 -11.54 -3.45
C GLY A 654 44.22 -12.02 -3.18
N GLU A 655 43.95 -12.65 -2.02
CA GLU A 655 42.60 -13.09 -1.66
C GLU A 655 41.60 -11.93 -1.65
N SER A 656 40.46 -12.13 -2.31
CA SER A 656 39.34 -11.20 -2.24
C SER A 656 38.74 -11.17 -0.83
N VAL A 657 37.99 -10.10 -0.51
CA VAL A 657 37.29 -9.97 0.78
C VAL A 657 36.34 -11.15 1.03
N GLN A 658 35.71 -11.65 -0.03
CA GLN A 658 34.79 -12.78 0.04
C GLN A 658 35.52 -14.09 0.32
N GLU A 659 36.60 -14.38 -0.41
CA GLU A 659 37.44 -15.57 -0.17
C GLU A 659 38.03 -15.58 1.23
N LYS A 660 38.51 -14.42 1.72
CA LYS A 660 39.00 -14.28 3.10
C LYS A 660 37.90 -14.58 4.12
N THR A 661 36.70 -14.07 3.89
CA THR A 661 35.54 -14.27 4.79
C THR A 661 35.15 -15.75 4.83
N GLU A 662 35.06 -16.41 3.67
CA GLU A 662 34.78 -17.84 3.57
C GLU A 662 35.87 -18.69 4.23
N ARG A 663 37.15 -18.35 4.03
CA ARG A 663 38.28 -19.02 4.67
C ARG A 663 38.19 -18.91 6.19
N LEU A 664 38.02 -17.70 6.73
CA LEU A 664 37.89 -17.47 8.18
C LEU A 664 36.68 -18.18 8.77
N LYS A 665 35.58 -18.26 8.02
CA LYS A 665 34.40 -19.03 8.41
C LYS A 665 34.72 -20.52 8.53
N LYS A 666 35.33 -21.11 7.49
CA LYS A 666 35.72 -22.54 7.50
C LYS A 666 36.67 -22.86 8.66
N VAL A 667 37.60 -21.96 8.98
CA VAL A 667 38.48 -22.11 10.15
C VAL A 667 37.67 -22.17 11.44
N LYS A 668 36.77 -21.21 11.66
CA LYS A 668 35.92 -21.18 12.87
C LYS A 668 35.00 -22.40 12.98
N ASP A 669 34.41 -22.83 11.87
CA ASP A 669 33.54 -24.01 11.83
C ASP A 669 34.33 -25.28 12.21
N ARG A 670 35.54 -25.43 11.63
CA ARG A 670 36.47 -26.51 11.95
C ARG A 670 36.89 -26.49 13.42
N ASP A 671 37.26 -25.32 13.96
CA ASP A 671 37.67 -25.18 15.36
C ASP A 671 36.53 -25.54 16.32
N ASN A 672 35.32 -25.07 16.05
CA ASN A 672 34.13 -25.42 16.85
C ASN A 672 33.83 -26.92 16.78
N ALA A 673 33.97 -27.55 15.61
CA ALA A 673 33.79 -28.99 15.46
C ALA A 673 34.88 -29.79 16.22
N ILE A 674 36.13 -29.35 16.22
CA ILE A 674 37.20 -29.97 17.02
C ILE A 674 36.91 -29.84 18.52
N ILE A 675 36.50 -28.66 18.98
CA ILE A 675 36.11 -28.42 20.39
C ILE A 675 34.96 -29.35 20.77
N LEU A 676 33.96 -29.48 19.90
CA LEU A 676 32.83 -30.38 20.10
C LEU A 676 33.30 -31.83 20.29
N VAL A 677 34.12 -32.36 19.38
CA VAL A 677 34.60 -33.75 19.45
C VAL A 677 35.41 -33.98 20.73
N ASN A 678 36.31 -33.06 21.06
CA ASN A 678 37.12 -33.14 22.29
C ASN A 678 36.23 -33.15 23.55
N ARG A 679 35.19 -32.29 23.59
CA ARG A 679 34.23 -32.23 24.71
C ARG A 679 33.41 -33.51 24.85
N ILE A 680 32.97 -34.12 23.74
CA ILE A 680 32.28 -35.41 23.75
C ILE A 680 33.20 -36.50 24.30
N LEU A 681 34.42 -36.62 23.78
CA LEU A 681 35.38 -37.64 24.21
C LEU A 681 35.76 -37.49 25.70
N LYS A 682 35.94 -36.25 26.16
CA LYS A 682 36.24 -35.94 27.56
C LYS A 682 35.08 -36.27 28.51
N SER A 683 33.84 -35.99 28.08
CA SER A 683 32.64 -36.29 28.87
C SER A 683 32.29 -37.78 28.87
N ASN A 684 32.75 -38.51 27.84
CA ASN A 684 32.52 -39.94 27.61
C ASN A 684 31.07 -40.39 27.92
N PRO A 685 30.04 -39.84 27.23
CA PRO A 685 28.65 -40.17 27.51
C PRO A 685 28.38 -41.67 27.34
N PRO A 686 27.58 -42.30 28.22
CA PRO A 686 27.37 -43.75 28.19
C PRO A 686 26.63 -44.23 26.94
N THR A 687 25.90 -43.35 26.25
CA THR A 687 25.16 -43.67 25.02
C THR A 687 26.00 -43.56 23.74
N LEU A 688 27.27 -43.14 23.83
CA LEU A 688 28.17 -43.07 22.68
C LEU A 688 28.59 -44.49 22.26
N PRO A 689 28.21 -44.96 21.05
CA PRO A 689 28.59 -46.29 20.60
C PRO A 689 30.12 -46.42 20.46
N GLY A 690 30.68 -47.57 20.87
CA GLY A 690 32.13 -47.81 20.84
C GLY A 690 32.76 -47.54 19.47
N THR A 691 32.11 -47.99 18.38
CA THR A 691 32.58 -47.74 17.01
C THR A 691 32.63 -46.25 16.66
N ARG A 692 31.65 -45.45 17.09
CA ARG A 692 31.67 -44.00 16.86
C ARG A 692 32.69 -43.30 17.74
N LYS A 693 32.90 -43.79 18.96
CA LYS A 693 33.96 -43.28 19.83
C LYS A 693 35.33 -43.47 19.19
N GLU A 694 35.63 -44.67 18.70
CA GLU A 694 36.87 -44.97 17.96
C GLU A 694 37.04 -44.04 16.75
N MET A 695 35.99 -43.87 15.93
CA MET A 695 36.05 -42.95 14.78
C MET A 695 36.32 -41.49 15.18
N LEU A 696 35.78 -41.03 16.31
CA LEU A 696 36.04 -39.68 16.82
C LEU A 696 37.45 -39.55 17.41
N GLU A 697 37.97 -40.60 18.06
CA GLU A 697 39.36 -40.66 18.55
C GLU A 697 40.35 -40.63 17.37
N ASP A 698 40.13 -41.45 16.35
CA ASP A 698 40.91 -41.45 15.10
C ASP A 698 40.89 -40.07 14.43
N LEU A 699 39.71 -39.43 14.37
CA LEU A 699 39.57 -38.09 13.82
C LEU A 699 40.42 -37.04 14.58
N MET A 700 40.56 -37.18 15.91
CA MET A 700 41.40 -36.29 16.72
C MET A 700 42.89 -36.61 16.60
N LEU A 701 43.25 -37.88 16.39
CA LEU A 701 44.63 -38.28 16.07
C LEU A 701 45.08 -37.68 14.72
N ASP A 702 44.26 -37.80 13.67
CA ASP A 702 44.51 -37.19 12.36
C ASP A 702 44.75 -35.67 12.48
N VAL A 703 43.94 -35.00 13.31
CA VAL A 703 44.08 -33.56 13.58
C VAL A 703 45.42 -33.28 14.29
N ALA A 704 45.77 -34.03 15.32
CA ALA A 704 47.02 -33.85 16.06
C ALA A 704 48.26 -34.05 15.17
N GLU A 705 48.25 -35.05 14.29
CA GLU A 705 49.31 -35.29 13.32
C GLU A 705 49.43 -34.12 12.32
N THR A 706 48.31 -33.60 11.84
CA THR A 706 48.29 -32.46 10.91
C THR A 706 48.86 -31.18 11.53
N TYR A 707 48.68 -30.96 12.84
CA TYR A 707 49.22 -29.81 13.57
C TYR A 707 50.67 -29.99 14.06
N GLN A 708 51.19 -31.22 14.12
CA GLN A 708 52.61 -31.48 14.43
C GLN A 708 53.54 -31.34 13.21
N VAL A 709 52.99 -31.31 11.99
CA VAL A 709 53.74 -31.24 10.72
C VAL A 709 53.83 -29.79 10.16
N LYS A 710 53.30 -28.79 10.87
CA LYS A 710 53.41 -27.36 10.51
C LYS A 710 54.41 -26.58 11.37
#